data_AF-A0A8K0IDG0-F1
#
_entry.id   AF-A0A8K0IDG0-F1
#
_cell.length_a   1.000
_cell.length_b   1.000
_cell.length_c   1.000
_cell.angle_alpha   90.00
_cell.angle_beta   90.00
_cell.angle_gamma   90.00
#
_symmetry.space_group_name_H-M   'P 1'
#
loop_
_entity.id
_entity.type
_entity.pdbx_description
1 polymer ?
#
loop_
_entity_poly.entity_id
_entity_poly.type
_entity_poly.pdbx_seq_one_letter_code
_entity_poly.pdbx_strand_id
1 'polypeptide(L)'
;MIVTSSRSSINIRHLEKATVSTGKEGLLSEGNAAYNWSRCVDELESQLSKHGSLKRLYFYHHHLTAVFRNTMFGPEGRPQHCCAWLGVASSFPECASAIVPEELNKIGRDAILYVESLIESIMGGLEGLINILDSEGGFGSLEMQLVPEQAAIRLNSAVKNSTSFLKSPKGISGLLAPGHESYPEKNNSVKMLEAAMQRLTNLCSVLNDMEPICVMNHVFVLREYMRDCILGNFRRRLLGVLRTDNGLQHPSIIESLLRRHISIIHLAEQHISMDLTEGIREVLLTESFTGPISNLQMFEKPEDIQTGSAVEIIGNWYIENIVKDISGAGVVFMATHNCFKSSQPIGGYSAESFTDVRELTAFLRIFGGYGFDKIDGLVREHTAALLNCIDTALRSNREALEGFAGSINSGDRIEREANLKQILDMETLIGFCIQAGQAIAFRKLLVHAAGAVLEEKAPLIVSLLHGVAKQLPDELPDKDEILRLRRVANSIGVIGEHDTDWIHSIMMEAGAANDSSWSLLPYLFASFMMSGIWSMTTYNIEIGGFNNNVHCLARCINAVIGGSEYVRSEREEQQRQSLSNGHTHEMQEPEILSRVAVEANIKSAMQLYIRCSAAVVLDSWSDYSRSCIVPKLIFLDQLCELSSYLPRSTLELHIPYTILCSIYRQHYGNSLSMITEFLGPSPRQSPAVSLMHASPAVRQNRVDLTPQANAYDSSYFIASTQRQEEGYGAEGVRLKTGEKQKRTLRGSGPLEYSSSRKVKFVEGSSSGGQGPSPLPRFAVSRSGPILYK
;
A
#
# COMPACT_ATOMS: atom_id res chain seq x y z
N MET A 1 -8.38 -68.62 -13.10
CA MET A 1 -8.79 -69.47 -11.97
C MET A 1 -7.52 -70.08 -11.38
N ILE A 2 -7.08 -69.65 -10.19
CA ILE A 2 -5.93 -70.30 -9.52
C ILE A 2 -6.36 -71.72 -9.19
N VAL A 3 -5.61 -72.69 -9.70
CA VAL A 3 -5.98 -74.09 -9.55
C VAL A 3 -5.47 -74.54 -8.19
N THR A 4 -6.39 -74.61 -7.22
CA THR A 4 -6.12 -75.17 -5.89
C THR A 4 -6.70 -76.57 -5.81
N SER A 5 -6.03 -77.47 -5.06
CA SER A 5 -6.39 -78.89 -4.97
C SER A 5 -7.83 -79.16 -4.49
N SER A 6 -8.55 -78.15 -4.00
CA SER A 6 -9.86 -78.26 -3.37
C SER A 6 -11.04 -77.95 -4.32
N ARG A 7 -10.80 -77.44 -5.53
CA ARG A 7 -11.87 -77.03 -6.46
C ARG A 7 -11.82 -77.68 -7.85
N SER A 8 -10.94 -78.66 -8.07
CA SER A 8 -10.84 -79.35 -9.35
C SER A 8 -11.60 -80.68 -9.34
N SER A 9 -12.37 -80.94 -10.39
CA SER A 9 -12.98 -82.25 -10.69
C SER A 9 -11.99 -83.27 -11.26
N ILE A 10 -10.78 -82.84 -11.58
CA ILE A 10 -9.68 -83.68 -12.05
C ILE A 10 -8.77 -83.99 -10.86
N ASN A 11 -8.23 -85.20 -10.81
CA ASN A 11 -7.41 -85.76 -9.72
C ASN A 11 -6.03 -85.08 -9.61
N ILE A 12 -6.01 -83.76 -9.40
CA ILE A 12 -4.83 -82.87 -9.46
C ILE A 12 -3.77 -83.26 -8.44
N ARG A 13 -4.19 -83.82 -7.29
CA ARG A 13 -3.26 -84.34 -6.28
C ARG A 13 -2.37 -85.46 -6.82
N HIS A 14 -2.86 -86.28 -7.74
CA HIS A 14 -2.04 -87.33 -8.36
C HIS A 14 -1.07 -86.77 -9.41
N LEU A 15 -1.47 -85.74 -10.15
CA LEU A 15 -0.63 -85.08 -11.14
C LEU A 15 0.53 -84.30 -10.50
N GLU A 16 0.25 -83.63 -9.38
CA GLU A 16 1.24 -82.93 -8.57
C GLU A 16 2.20 -83.93 -7.90
N LYS A 17 1.69 -85.04 -7.35
CA LYS A 17 2.51 -86.10 -6.75
C LYS A 17 3.39 -86.85 -7.76
N ALA A 18 2.95 -86.98 -9.02
CA ALA A 18 3.70 -87.62 -10.10
C ALA A 18 4.77 -86.71 -10.74
N THR A 19 4.64 -85.39 -10.61
CA THR A 19 5.60 -84.42 -11.17
C THR A 19 6.65 -84.02 -10.14
N VAL A 20 6.27 -83.86 -8.88
CA VAL A 20 7.19 -83.58 -7.75
C VAL A 20 8.16 -84.73 -7.48
N SER A 21 7.79 -85.98 -7.78
CA SER A 21 8.67 -87.16 -7.60
C SER A 21 9.90 -87.17 -8.51
N THR A 22 10.00 -86.25 -9.47
CA THR A 22 11.12 -86.10 -10.41
C THR A 22 12.16 -85.04 -9.98
N GLY A 23 12.00 -84.43 -8.81
CA GLY A 23 12.92 -83.41 -8.27
C GLY A 23 12.81 -82.03 -8.92
N LYS A 24 11.81 -81.81 -9.78
CA LYS A 24 11.44 -80.50 -10.35
C LYS A 24 10.20 -79.93 -9.66
N GLU A 25 9.99 -78.61 -9.77
CA GLU A 25 8.77 -77.97 -9.27
C GLU A 25 7.52 -78.62 -9.92
N GLY A 26 6.44 -78.74 -9.15
CA GLY A 26 5.23 -79.42 -9.63
C GLY A 26 4.57 -78.65 -10.77
N LEU A 27 3.98 -79.35 -11.75
CA LEU A 27 3.32 -78.72 -12.90
C LEU A 27 2.21 -77.72 -12.48
N LEU A 28 1.61 -77.92 -11.31
CA LEU A 28 0.61 -77.01 -10.74
C LEU A 28 1.22 -75.68 -10.27
N SER A 29 2.39 -75.72 -9.61
CA SER A 29 3.07 -74.51 -9.16
C SER A 29 3.60 -73.72 -10.35
N GLU A 30 4.19 -74.40 -11.34
CA GLU A 30 4.62 -73.78 -12.59
C GLU A 30 3.44 -73.20 -13.38
N GLY A 31 2.32 -73.92 -13.46
CA GLY A 31 1.10 -73.45 -14.13
C GLY A 31 0.46 -72.25 -13.43
N ASN A 32 0.42 -72.23 -12.09
CA ASN A 32 -0.04 -71.07 -11.33
C ASN A 32 0.93 -69.88 -11.44
N ALA A 33 2.24 -70.13 -11.52
CA ALA A 33 3.24 -69.10 -11.78
C ALA A 33 3.02 -68.49 -13.17
N ALA A 34 2.93 -69.31 -14.22
CA ALA A 34 2.64 -68.86 -15.59
C ALA A 34 1.32 -68.08 -15.67
N TYR A 35 0.26 -68.53 -14.97
CA TYR A 35 -1.01 -67.80 -14.89
C TYR A 35 -0.88 -66.45 -14.17
N ASN A 36 -0.09 -66.35 -13.10
CA ASN A 36 0.15 -65.07 -12.45
C ASN A 36 0.96 -64.13 -13.36
N TRP A 37 1.94 -64.66 -14.09
CA TRP A 37 2.75 -63.88 -15.04
C TRP A 37 1.89 -63.34 -16.19
N SER A 38 0.97 -64.14 -16.74
CA SER A 38 0.05 -63.65 -17.78
C SER A 38 -0.86 -62.54 -17.26
N ARG A 39 -1.31 -62.62 -16.00
CA ARG A 39 -2.12 -61.56 -15.37
C ARG A 39 -1.35 -60.28 -15.09
N CYS A 40 -0.03 -60.35 -14.92
CA CYS A 40 0.82 -59.15 -14.82
C CYS A 40 0.93 -58.40 -16.16
N VAL A 41 0.65 -59.07 -17.29
CA VAL A 41 0.66 -58.45 -18.62
C VAL A 41 -0.72 -57.88 -18.98
N ASP A 42 -1.77 -58.70 -18.92
CA ASP A 42 -3.10 -58.33 -19.43
C ASP A 42 -4.06 -57.80 -18.36
N GLU A 43 -3.82 -58.07 -17.07
CA GLU A 43 -4.76 -57.80 -15.96
C GLU A 43 -4.12 -56.98 -14.82
N LEU A 44 -3.12 -56.15 -15.10
CA LEU A 44 -2.38 -55.41 -14.06
C LEU A 44 -3.31 -54.51 -13.22
N GLU A 45 -4.22 -53.78 -13.85
CA GLU A 45 -5.22 -52.94 -13.16
C GLU A 45 -6.15 -53.77 -12.27
N SER A 46 -6.56 -54.95 -12.73
CA SER A 46 -7.37 -55.89 -11.95
C SER A 46 -6.59 -56.48 -10.76
N GLN A 47 -5.28 -56.75 -10.93
CA GLN A 47 -4.40 -57.13 -9.80
C GLN A 47 -4.31 -56.02 -8.77
N LEU A 48 -4.07 -54.77 -9.21
CA LEU A 48 -3.96 -53.60 -8.35
C LEU A 48 -5.26 -53.33 -7.60
N SER A 49 -6.41 -53.40 -8.27
CA SER A 49 -7.72 -53.27 -7.62
C SER A 49 -7.97 -54.42 -6.63
N LYS A 50 -7.60 -55.66 -6.96
CA LYS A 50 -7.80 -56.81 -6.06
C LYS A 50 -6.97 -56.74 -4.78
N HIS A 51 -5.72 -56.30 -4.87
CA HIS A 51 -4.75 -56.35 -3.76
C HIS A 51 -4.52 -55.00 -3.07
N GLY A 52 -4.79 -53.89 -3.75
CA GLY A 52 -4.54 -52.53 -3.25
C GLY A 52 -5.77 -51.62 -3.18
N SER A 53 -6.98 -52.10 -3.52
CA SER A 53 -8.18 -51.24 -3.48
C SER A 53 -8.59 -50.89 -2.04
N LEU A 54 -8.74 -49.59 -1.81
CA LEU A 54 -9.20 -49.00 -0.56
C LEU A 54 -10.69 -48.65 -0.57
N LYS A 55 -11.44 -49.14 -1.57
CA LYS A 55 -12.85 -48.78 -1.78
C LYS A 55 -13.75 -49.02 -0.56
N ARG A 56 -13.46 -50.06 0.22
CA ARG A 56 -14.22 -50.41 1.45
C ARG A 56 -14.17 -49.33 2.53
N LEU A 57 -13.20 -48.41 2.47
CA LEU A 57 -13.11 -47.30 3.41
C LEU A 57 -14.28 -46.32 3.26
N TYR A 58 -15.01 -46.35 2.15
CA TYR A 58 -16.26 -45.59 1.98
C TYR A 58 -17.22 -45.76 3.17
N PHE A 59 -17.41 -46.98 3.67
CA PHE A 59 -18.32 -47.24 4.80
C PHE A 59 -17.83 -46.68 6.14
N TYR A 60 -16.57 -46.23 6.19
CA TYR A 60 -15.91 -45.66 7.36
C TYR A 60 -15.46 -44.21 7.12
N HIS A 61 -16.02 -43.52 6.11
CA HIS A 61 -15.60 -42.18 5.71
C HIS A 61 -15.60 -41.16 6.87
N HIS A 62 -16.52 -41.28 7.85
CA HIS A 62 -16.49 -40.46 9.06
C HIS A 62 -15.22 -40.64 9.92
N HIS A 63 -14.74 -41.88 10.06
CA HIS A 63 -13.48 -42.15 10.76
C HIS A 63 -12.29 -41.65 9.93
N LEU A 64 -12.35 -41.75 8.60
CA LEU A 64 -11.32 -41.20 7.72
C LEU A 64 -11.21 -39.68 7.88
N THR A 65 -12.33 -38.95 7.95
CA THR A 65 -12.31 -37.51 8.19
C THR A 65 -11.61 -37.15 9.51
N ALA A 66 -11.80 -37.95 10.57
CA ALA A 66 -11.10 -37.74 11.84
C ALA A 66 -9.59 -37.99 11.72
N VAL A 67 -9.18 -39.05 11.02
CA VAL A 67 -7.76 -39.35 10.77
C VAL A 67 -7.12 -38.27 9.89
N PHE A 68 -7.83 -37.80 8.87
CA PHE A 68 -7.42 -36.68 8.03
C PHE A 68 -7.17 -35.41 8.87
N ARG A 69 -8.10 -35.05 9.77
CA ARG A 69 -7.94 -33.87 10.64
C ARG A 69 -6.68 -33.97 11.51
N ASN A 70 -6.41 -35.15 12.08
CA ASN A 70 -5.18 -35.38 12.84
C ASN A 70 -3.93 -35.30 11.96
N THR A 71 -4.02 -35.74 10.70
CA THR A 71 -2.92 -35.68 9.73
C THR A 71 -2.58 -34.24 9.33
N MET A 72 -3.60 -33.39 9.10
CA MET A 72 -3.43 -31.99 8.71
C MET A 72 -3.06 -31.07 9.88
N PHE A 73 -3.80 -31.18 10.98
CA PHE A 73 -3.76 -30.19 12.08
C PHE A 73 -3.07 -30.71 13.36
N GLY A 74 -2.77 -32.00 13.44
CA GLY A 74 -2.12 -32.58 14.62
C GLY A 74 -0.69 -32.07 14.84
N PRO A 75 -0.19 -32.09 16.09
CA PRO A 75 1.18 -31.64 16.41
C PRO A 75 2.27 -32.51 15.77
N GLU A 76 2.00 -33.81 15.58
CA GLU A 76 2.85 -34.74 14.82
C GLU A 76 2.31 -34.98 13.40
N GLY A 77 1.27 -34.24 13.01
CA GLY A 77 0.65 -34.33 11.71
C GLY A 77 1.64 -33.96 10.61
N ARG A 78 1.60 -34.72 9.52
CA ARG A 78 2.40 -34.46 8.32
C ARG A 78 1.43 -34.05 7.20
N PRO A 79 1.21 -32.75 6.97
CA PRO A 79 0.29 -32.25 5.95
C PRO A 79 0.57 -32.83 4.55
N GLN A 80 1.83 -33.12 4.24
CA GLN A 80 2.24 -33.78 2.99
C GLN A 80 1.54 -35.13 2.71
N HIS A 81 0.95 -35.80 3.70
CA HIS A 81 0.22 -37.06 3.52
C HIS A 81 -1.29 -36.86 3.43
N CYS A 82 -1.81 -35.63 3.54
CA CYS A 82 -3.25 -35.39 3.54
C CYS A 82 -3.90 -35.70 2.19
N CYS A 83 -3.19 -35.48 1.09
CA CYS A 83 -3.69 -35.68 -0.27
C CYS A 83 -3.93 -37.17 -0.61
N ALA A 84 -3.29 -38.08 0.12
CA ALA A 84 -3.57 -39.52 -0.03
C ALA A 84 -5.05 -39.83 0.25
N TRP A 85 -5.69 -39.12 1.19
CA TRP A 85 -7.10 -39.30 1.52
C TRP A 85 -8.04 -38.82 0.42
N LEU A 86 -7.64 -37.80 -0.36
CA LEU A 86 -8.40 -37.36 -1.53
C LEU A 86 -8.37 -38.42 -2.65
N GLY A 87 -7.19 -39.01 -2.88
CA GLY A 87 -7.01 -40.07 -3.88
C GLY A 87 -7.81 -41.35 -3.58
N VAL A 88 -8.11 -41.64 -2.32
CA VAL A 88 -8.95 -42.78 -1.94
C VAL A 88 -10.40 -42.62 -2.40
N ALA A 89 -10.90 -41.38 -2.47
CA ALA A 89 -12.30 -41.10 -2.80
C ALA A 89 -12.66 -41.46 -4.24
N SER A 90 -11.70 -41.46 -5.18
CA SER A 90 -11.92 -41.89 -6.57
C SER A 90 -12.32 -43.36 -6.67
N SER A 91 -11.92 -44.18 -5.69
CA SER A 91 -12.23 -45.61 -5.63
C SER A 91 -13.60 -45.93 -5.01
N PHE A 92 -14.28 -44.96 -4.40
CA PHE A 92 -15.56 -45.20 -3.72
C PHE A 92 -16.69 -45.66 -4.65
N PRO A 93 -16.88 -45.10 -5.86
CA PRO A 93 -17.90 -45.58 -6.79
C PRO A 93 -17.76 -47.06 -7.17
N GLU A 94 -16.55 -47.64 -7.09
CA GLU A 94 -16.30 -49.07 -7.34
C GLU A 94 -16.91 -50.02 -6.27
N CYS A 95 -17.46 -49.47 -5.19
CA CYS A 95 -18.23 -50.23 -4.20
C CYS A 95 -19.66 -50.54 -4.66
N ALA A 96 -20.19 -49.82 -5.65
CA ALA A 96 -21.55 -50.02 -6.11
C ALA A 96 -21.71 -51.40 -6.76
N SER A 97 -22.80 -52.09 -6.41
CA SER A 97 -23.12 -53.38 -7.01
C SER A 97 -23.69 -53.17 -8.43
N ALA A 98 -23.21 -53.94 -9.40
CA ALA A 98 -23.77 -53.95 -10.75
C ALA A 98 -25.26 -54.40 -10.79
N ILE A 99 -25.74 -55.01 -9.70
CA ILE A 99 -27.13 -55.49 -9.56
C ILE A 99 -28.06 -54.35 -9.10
N VAL A 100 -27.53 -53.33 -8.41
CA VAL A 100 -28.31 -52.20 -7.86
C VAL A 100 -27.72 -50.88 -8.38
N PRO A 101 -28.12 -50.42 -9.59
CA PRO A 101 -27.53 -49.24 -10.22
C PRO A 101 -27.84 -47.93 -9.48
N GLU A 102 -28.88 -47.89 -8.65
CA GLU A 102 -29.24 -46.72 -7.84
C GLU A 102 -28.16 -46.38 -6.78
N GLU A 103 -27.43 -47.38 -6.29
CA GLU A 103 -26.37 -47.20 -5.30
C GLU A 103 -25.20 -46.40 -5.87
N LEU A 104 -24.89 -46.57 -7.16
CA LEU A 104 -23.78 -45.87 -7.82
C LEU A 104 -23.94 -44.36 -7.75
N ASN A 105 -25.13 -43.84 -8.05
CA ASN A 105 -25.42 -42.41 -8.00
C ASN A 105 -25.41 -41.84 -6.57
N LYS A 106 -25.76 -42.67 -5.58
CA LYS A 106 -25.69 -42.26 -4.17
C LYS A 106 -24.24 -42.20 -3.69
N ILE A 107 -23.50 -43.29 -3.87
CA ILE A 107 -22.08 -43.39 -3.48
C ILE A 107 -21.23 -42.35 -4.21
N GLY A 108 -21.49 -42.12 -5.49
CA GLY A 108 -20.81 -41.10 -6.27
C GLY A 108 -21.01 -39.67 -5.75
N ARG A 109 -22.25 -39.30 -5.40
CA ARG A 109 -22.54 -38.00 -4.78
C ARG A 109 -21.88 -37.85 -3.41
N ASP A 110 -21.93 -38.89 -2.59
CA ASP A 110 -21.30 -38.89 -1.26
C ASP A 110 -19.77 -38.75 -1.38
N ALA A 111 -19.16 -39.38 -2.40
CA ALA A 111 -17.73 -39.26 -2.70
C ALA A 111 -17.34 -37.85 -3.16
N ILE A 112 -18.16 -37.21 -4.01
CA ILE A 112 -17.97 -35.82 -4.44
C ILE A 112 -17.98 -34.87 -3.24
N LEU A 113 -19.02 -34.95 -2.40
CA LEU A 113 -19.14 -34.12 -1.19
C LEU A 113 -17.98 -34.35 -0.21
N TYR A 114 -17.51 -35.59 -0.11
CA TYR A 114 -16.35 -35.93 0.70
C TYR A 114 -15.07 -35.25 0.19
N VAL A 115 -14.82 -35.29 -1.14
CA VAL A 115 -13.67 -34.62 -1.76
C VAL A 115 -13.76 -33.11 -1.59
N GLU A 116 -14.91 -32.50 -1.88
CA GLU A 116 -15.12 -31.06 -1.71
C GLU A 116 -14.82 -30.61 -0.28
N SER A 117 -15.40 -31.30 0.72
CA SER A 117 -15.17 -31.00 2.14
C SER A 117 -13.70 -31.15 2.56
N LEU A 118 -13.00 -32.15 2.02
CA LEU A 118 -11.57 -32.32 2.29
C LEU A 118 -10.73 -31.24 1.63
N ILE A 119 -11.02 -30.88 0.37
CA ILE A 119 -10.32 -29.79 -0.34
C ILE A 119 -10.48 -28.48 0.44
N GLU A 120 -11.71 -28.13 0.84
CA GLU A 120 -11.96 -26.94 1.66
C GLU A 120 -11.14 -26.95 2.96
N SER A 121 -11.06 -28.10 3.63
CA SER A 121 -10.26 -28.22 4.86
C SER A 121 -8.76 -28.18 4.61
N ILE A 122 -8.27 -28.67 3.47
CA ILE A 122 -6.86 -28.59 3.08
C ILE A 122 -6.50 -27.14 2.75
N MET A 123 -7.31 -26.47 1.95
CA MET A 123 -7.14 -25.06 1.59
C MET A 123 -7.22 -24.16 2.83
N GLY A 124 -8.17 -24.39 3.73
CA GLY A 124 -8.23 -23.69 5.01
C GLY A 124 -7.00 -23.93 5.90
N GLY A 125 -6.41 -25.13 5.84
CA GLY A 125 -5.14 -25.43 6.53
C GLY A 125 -3.94 -24.74 5.89
N LEU A 126 -3.86 -24.70 4.55
CA LEU A 126 -2.86 -23.95 3.80
C LEU A 126 -2.93 -22.46 4.14
N GLU A 127 -4.13 -21.88 4.09
CA GLU A 127 -4.39 -20.51 4.49
C GLU A 127 -3.97 -20.25 5.94
N GLY A 128 -4.32 -21.16 6.85
CA GLY A 128 -3.92 -21.08 8.26
C GLY A 128 -2.41 -21.02 8.44
N LEU A 129 -1.64 -21.80 7.66
CA LEU A 129 -0.17 -21.76 7.70
C LEU A 129 0.38 -20.43 7.21
N ILE A 130 -0.15 -19.89 6.11
CA ILE A 130 0.21 -18.54 5.61
C ILE A 130 -0.07 -17.49 6.68
N ASN A 131 -1.26 -17.52 7.29
CA ASN A 131 -1.66 -16.56 8.33
C ASN A 131 -0.81 -16.70 9.61
N ILE A 132 -0.37 -17.92 9.99
CA ILE A 132 0.55 -18.13 11.12
C ILE A 132 1.91 -17.49 10.83
N LEU A 133 2.46 -17.71 9.64
CA LEU A 133 3.72 -17.07 9.22
C LEU A 133 3.58 -15.54 9.15
N ASP A 134 2.43 -15.04 8.67
CA ASP A 134 2.11 -13.61 8.57
C ASP A 134 1.60 -13.02 9.91
N SER A 135 1.57 -13.79 11.00
CA SER A 135 1.19 -13.25 12.31
C SER A 135 2.34 -12.49 12.98
N GLU A 136 2.01 -11.75 14.05
CA GLU A 136 3.02 -11.16 14.94
C GLU A 136 3.90 -12.20 15.62
N GLY A 137 3.42 -13.44 15.80
CA GLY A 137 4.22 -14.56 16.32
C GLY A 137 5.09 -15.25 15.26
N GLY A 138 4.87 -14.96 13.97
CA GLY A 138 5.65 -15.46 12.85
C GLY A 138 6.73 -14.47 12.42
N PHE A 139 6.80 -14.19 11.12
CA PHE A 139 7.72 -13.19 10.56
C PHE A 139 7.48 -11.78 11.09
N GLY A 140 6.27 -11.49 11.59
CA GLY A 140 5.96 -10.18 12.20
C GLY A 140 6.83 -9.92 13.43
N SER A 141 7.15 -10.95 14.22
CA SER A 141 8.01 -10.79 15.40
C SER A 141 9.42 -10.31 15.04
N LEU A 142 9.92 -10.68 13.84
CA LEU A 142 11.23 -10.31 13.35
C LEU A 142 11.20 -8.88 12.78
N GLU A 143 10.18 -8.54 12.01
CA GLU A 143 9.99 -7.17 11.49
C GLU A 143 9.79 -6.15 12.63
N MET A 144 9.08 -6.52 13.69
CA MET A 144 8.88 -5.66 14.86
C MET A 144 10.19 -5.26 15.55
N GLN A 145 11.30 -5.96 15.30
CA GLN A 145 12.63 -5.60 15.80
C GLN A 145 13.30 -4.48 14.99
N LEU A 146 12.81 -4.21 13.78
CA LEU A 146 13.38 -3.28 12.81
C LEU A 146 12.65 -1.92 12.76
N VAL A 147 11.49 -1.82 13.42
CA VAL A 147 10.65 -0.61 13.42
C VAL A 147 11.35 0.53 14.18
N PRO A 148 11.22 1.81 13.74
CA PRO A 148 11.90 2.94 14.36
C PRO A 148 11.70 3.10 15.87
N GLU A 149 10.59 2.64 16.45
CA GLU A 149 10.34 2.68 17.90
C GLU A 149 11.37 1.86 18.67
N GLN A 150 11.81 0.71 18.11
CA GLN A 150 12.88 -0.08 18.72
C GLN A 150 14.22 0.66 18.71
N ALA A 151 14.49 1.41 17.64
CA ALA A 151 15.67 2.28 17.59
C ALA A 151 15.58 3.39 18.65
N ALA A 152 14.41 4.00 18.84
CA ALA A 152 14.19 5.01 19.88
C ALA A 152 14.42 4.44 21.30
N ILE A 153 13.94 3.22 21.59
CA ILE A 153 14.18 2.54 22.87
C ILE A 153 15.68 2.32 23.08
N ARG A 154 16.40 1.85 22.05
CA ARG A 154 17.85 1.66 22.09
C ARG A 154 18.58 2.98 22.34
N LEU A 155 18.24 4.05 21.63
CA LEU A 155 18.81 5.39 21.83
C LEU A 155 18.57 5.90 23.26
N ASN A 156 17.34 5.80 23.76
CA ASN A 156 16.99 6.20 25.13
C ASN A 156 17.77 5.40 26.18
N SER A 157 17.99 4.11 25.97
CA SER A 157 18.80 3.28 26.88
C SER A 157 20.28 3.68 26.85
N ALA A 158 20.83 4.02 25.68
CA ALA A 158 22.21 4.48 25.55
C ALA A 158 22.44 5.81 26.27
N VAL A 159 21.51 6.76 26.13
CA VAL A 159 21.56 8.06 26.82
C VAL A 159 21.49 7.90 28.34
N LYS A 160 20.58 7.06 28.86
CA LYS A 160 20.48 6.78 30.30
C LYS A 160 21.72 6.10 30.89
N ASN A 161 22.43 5.29 30.11
CA ASN A 161 23.68 4.66 30.54
C ASN A 161 24.86 5.65 30.54
N SER A 162 24.83 6.67 29.67
CA SER A 162 25.86 7.72 29.63
C SER A 162 25.78 8.73 30.79
N THR A 163 24.63 8.85 31.47
CA THR A 163 24.48 9.72 32.65
C THR A 163 24.71 9.00 33.98
N SER A 164 24.88 7.67 33.97
CA SER A 164 25.11 6.82 35.14
C SER A 164 26.56 6.27 35.17
N PHE A 165 27.54 7.16 35.28
CA PHE A 165 28.96 6.75 35.42
C PHE A 165 29.36 6.28 36.84
N LEU A 166 28.45 6.25 37.82
CA LEU A 166 28.82 6.00 39.24
C LEU A 166 28.34 4.68 39.87
N LYS A 167 27.56 3.83 39.20
CA LYS A 167 27.24 2.49 39.72
C LYS A 167 27.23 1.46 38.59
N SER A 168 28.10 0.47 38.71
CA SER A 168 28.26 -0.67 37.80
C SER A 168 26.93 -1.34 37.45
N PRO A 169 26.62 -1.63 36.17
CA PRO A 169 25.41 -2.34 35.81
C PRO A 169 25.63 -3.84 35.96
N LYS A 170 25.23 -4.41 37.10
CA LYS A 170 24.92 -5.85 37.17
C LYS A 170 23.47 -6.04 36.74
N GLY A 171 23.29 -6.52 35.52
CA GLY A 171 22.10 -7.25 35.09
C GLY A 171 20.92 -6.39 34.61
N ILE A 172 20.99 -5.89 33.37
CA ILE A 172 19.80 -5.71 32.54
C ILE A 172 20.13 -6.40 31.22
N SER A 173 19.35 -7.44 30.89
CA SER A 173 19.46 -8.18 29.63
C SER A 173 19.26 -7.17 28.49
N GLY A 174 20.35 -6.82 27.81
CA GLY A 174 20.32 -5.83 26.73
C GLY A 174 19.37 -6.29 25.63
N LEU A 175 18.58 -5.36 25.09
CA LEU A 175 17.82 -5.59 23.86
C LEU A 175 18.77 -6.23 22.84
N LEU A 176 18.48 -7.48 22.48
CA LEU A 176 19.28 -8.21 21.51
C LEU A 176 19.22 -7.46 20.18
N ALA A 177 20.34 -7.44 19.46
CA ALA A 177 20.36 -6.89 18.12
C ALA A 177 19.53 -7.79 17.18
N PRO A 178 18.84 -7.23 16.17
CA PRO A 178 18.10 -8.03 15.20
C PRO A 178 19.07 -8.96 14.46
N GLY A 179 18.64 -10.19 14.19
CA GLY A 179 19.48 -11.24 13.59
C GLY A 179 20.21 -12.12 14.60
N HIS A 180 20.09 -11.87 15.90
CA HIS A 180 20.69 -12.72 16.93
C HIS A 180 20.01 -14.10 17.04
N GLU A 181 18.74 -14.16 16.65
CA GLU A 181 17.96 -15.37 16.47
C GLU A 181 18.49 -16.26 15.34
N SER A 182 19.22 -15.69 14.37
CA SER A 182 19.78 -16.42 13.22
C SER A 182 21.10 -17.13 13.54
N TYR A 183 21.67 -16.94 14.73
CA TYR A 183 22.87 -17.69 15.12
C TYR A 183 22.53 -19.16 15.37
N PRO A 184 23.31 -20.12 14.82
CA PRO A 184 23.05 -21.55 14.98
C PRO A 184 22.87 -22.01 16.44
N GLU A 185 23.59 -21.37 17.36
CA GLU A 185 23.55 -21.66 18.80
C GLU A 185 22.22 -21.26 19.48
N LYS A 186 21.43 -20.38 18.84
CA LYS A 186 20.22 -19.76 19.41
C LYS A 186 18.95 -20.00 18.60
N ASN A 187 18.98 -20.99 17.70
CA ASN A 187 17.86 -21.37 16.83
C ASN A 187 16.58 -21.78 17.61
N ASN A 188 16.66 -22.06 18.92
CA ASN A 188 15.46 -22.34 19.73
C ASN A 188 14.36 -21.26 19.62
N SER A 189 14.73 -20.01 19.34
CA SER A 189 13.79 -18.91 19.15
C SER A 189 13.02 -18.95 17.81
N VAL A 190 13.57 -19.60 16.77
CA VAL A 190 13.00 -19.63 15.41
C VAL A 190 12.41 -21.00 15.05
N LYS A 191 12.62 -22.04 15.87
CA LYS A 191 12.11 -23.41 15.62
C LYS A 191 10.63 -23.51 15.21
N MET A 192 9.75 -22.70 15.82
CA MET A 192 8.33 -22.70 15.47
C MET A 192 8.07 -22.11 14.08
N LEU A 193 8.83 -21.07 13.71
CA LEU A 193 8.79 -20.45 12.39
C LEU A 193 9.34 -21.40 11.32
N GLU A 194 10.48 -22.04 11.58
CA GLU A 194 11.05 -23.07 10.71
C GLU A 194 10.08 -24.24 10.48
N ALA A 195 9.44 -24.72 11.55
CA ALA A 195 8.45 -25.79 11.47
C ALA A 195 7.21 -25.38 10.66
N ALA A 196 6.72 -24.16 10.82
CA ALA A 196 5.60 -23.63 10.04
C ALA A 196 5.96 -23.47 8.55
N MET A 197 7.15 -22.94 8.25
CA MET A 197 7.66 -22.83 6.88
C MET A 197 7.77 -24.21 6.22
N GLN A 198 8.37 -25.19 6.89
CA GLN A 198 8.52 -26.55 6.36
C GLN A 198 7.16 -27.21 6.09
N ARG A 199 6.17 -26.98 6.97
CA ARG A 199 4.81 -27.51 6.78
C ARG A 199 4.12 -26.86 5.57
N LEU A 200 4.28 -25.55 5.39
CA LEU A 200 3.75 -24.83 4.24
C LEU A 200 4.36 -25.34 2.93
N THR A 201 5.69 -25.33 2.83
CA THR A 201 6.40 -25.71 1.61
C THR A 201 6.16 -27.17 1.21
N ASN A 202 6.17 -28.09 2.19
CA ASN A 202 5.84 -29.50 1.93
C ASN A 202 4.39 -29.68 1.46
N LEU A 203 3.43 -28.93 2.03
CA LEU A 203 2.03 -29.01 1.61
C LEU A 203 1.86 -28.48 0.18
N CYS A 204 2.47 -27.33 -0.15
CA CYS A 204 2.46 -26.75 -1.49
C CYS A 204 3.03 -27.71 -2.54
N SER A 205 4.19 -28.32 -2.25
CA SER A 205 4.82 -29.30 -3.15
C SER A 205 3.91 -30.50 -3.42
N VAL A 206 3.27 -31.05 -2.38
CA VAL A 206 2.36 -32.19 -2.58
C VAL A 206 1.12 -31.78 -3.37
N LEU A 207 0.53 -30.61 -3.08
CA LEU A 207 -0.62 -30.12 -3.84
C LEU A 207 -0.30 -29.85 -5.31
N ASN A 208 0.93 -29.42 -5.60
CA ASN A 208 1.41 -29.19 -6.95
C ASN A 208 1.54 -30.51 -7.76
N ASP A 209 2.10 -31.54 -7.13
CA ASP A 209 2.47 -32.81 -7.78
C ASP A 209 1.28 -33.77 -7.93
N MET A 210 0.18 -33.53 -7.21
CA MET A 210 -1.01 -34.37 -7.30
C MET A 210 -1.70 -34.26 -8.67
N GLU A 211 -2.01 -35.42 -9.24
CA GLU A 211 -2.83 -35.53 -10.45
C GLU A 211 -4.29 -35.10 -10.19
N PRO A 212 -5.02 -34.63 -11.21
CA PRO A 212 -6.44 -34.31 -11.09
C PRO A 212 -7.24 -35.49 -10.55
N ILE A 213 -8.10 -35.23 -9.57
CA ILE A 213 -8.90 -36.26 -8.93
C ILE A 213 -10.20 -36.43 -9.70
N CYS A 214 -10.40 -37.62 -10.27
CA CYS A 214 -11.59 -37.94 -11.03
C CYS A 214 -12.56 -38.76 -10.18
N VAL A 215 -13.74 -38.21 -9.91
CA VAL A 215 -14.86 -38.93 -9.27
C VAL A 215 -16.04 -38.93 -10.23
N MET A 216 -16.32 -40.07 -10.85
CA MET A 216 -17.30 -40.17 -11.95
C MET A 216 -16.99 -39.15 -13.06
N ASN A 217 -17.91 -38.18 -13.28
CA ASN A 217 -17.78 -37.14 -14.31
C ASN A 217 -17.20 -35.82 -13.76
N HIS A 218 -16.79 -35.77 -12.49
CA HIS A 218 -16.23 -34.57 -11.86
C HIS A 218 -14.71 -34.69 -11.80
N VAL A 219 -14.02 -33.62 -12.20
CA VAL A 219 -12.56 -33.50 -12.19
C VAL A 219 -12.17 -32.38 -11.25
N PHE A 220 -11.43 -32.70 -10.19
CA PHE A 220 -10.92 -31.73 -9.23
C PHE A 220 -9.45 -31.44 -9.52
N VAL A 221 -9.14 -30.17 -9.79
CA VAL A 221 -7.77 -29.71 -10.07
C VAL A 221 -7.26 -28.90 -8.88
N LEU A 222 -6.49 -29.54 -8.00
CA LEU A 222 -6.05 -28.94 -6.71
C LEU A 222 -5.23 -27.65 -6.88
N ARG A 223 -4.50 -27.51 -7.98
CA ARG A 223 -3.71 -26.32 -8.30
C ARG A 223 -4.57 -25.05 -8.41
N GLU A 224 -5.74 -25.13 -9.05
CA GLU A 224 -6.66 -23.99 -9.17
C GLU A 224 -7.24 -23.59 -7.81
N TYR A 225 -7.68 -24.57 -7.01
CA TYR A 225 -8.16 -24.31 -5.64
C TYR A 225 -7.07 -23.65 -4.77
N MET A 226 -5.82 -24.08 -4.92
CA MET A 226 -4.68 -23.49 -4.21
C MET A 226 -4.42 -22.05 -4.66
N ARG A 227 -4.47 -21.77 -5.97
CA ARG A 227 -4.36 -20.40 -6.51
C ARG A 227 -5.43 -19.49 -5.92
N ASP A 228 -6.69 -19.89 -6.01
CA ASP A 228 -7.83 -19.12 -5.49
C ASP A 228 -7.74 -18.91 -3.97
N CYS A 229 -7.30 -19.93 -3.24
CA CYS A 229 -7.10 -19.85 -1.79
C CYS A 229 -6.04 -18.81 -1.42
N ILE A 230 -4.86 -18.86 -2.06
CA ILE A 230 -3.75 -17.95 -1.78
C ILE A 230 -4.12 -16.50 -2.17
N LEU A 231 -4.66 -16.29 -3.38
CA LEU A 231 -5.03 -14.96 -3.87
C LEU A 231 -6.23 -14.38 -3.10
N GLY A 232 -7.21 -15.22 -2.76
CA GLY A 232 -8.34 -14.83 -1.92
C GLY A 232 -7.93 -14.49 -0.48
N ASN A 233 -6.91 -15.16 0.06
CA ASN A 233 -6.30 -14.80 1.34
C ASN A 233 -5.56 -13.47 1.25
N PHE A 234 -4.77 -13.24 0.20
CA PHE A 234 -4.09 -11.96 -0.03
C PHE A 234 -5.08 -10.78 -0.15
N ARG A 235 -6.16 -10.95 -0.91
CA ARG A 235 -7.22 -9.93 -1.04
C ARG A 235 -7.85 -9.57 0.30
N ARG A 236 -8.21 -10.58 1.11
CA ARG A 236 -8.74 -10.36 2.46
C ARG A 236 -7.73 -9.71 3.38
N ARG A 237 -6.45 -10.09 3.27
CA ARG A 237 -5.36 -9.48 4.01
C ARG A 237 -5.22 -8.01 3.65
N LEU A 238 -5.22 -7.67 2.36
CA LEU A 238 -5.18 -6.29 1.87
C LEU A 238 -6.30 -5.46 2.48
N LEU A 239 -7.56 -5.89 2.37
CA LEU A 239 -8.68 -5.15 2.96
C LEU A 239 -8.63 -5.08 4.49
N GLY A 240 -8.14 -6.13 5.13
CA GLY A 240 -8.01 -6.22 6.59
C GLY A 240 -6.95 -5.29 7.17
N VAL A 241 -5.82 -5.06 6.48
CA VAL A 241 -4.74 -4.19 6.98
C VAL A 241 -5.03 -2.70 6.83
N LEU A 242 -5.98 -2.32 5.97
CA LEU A 242 -6.33 -0.90 5.78
C LEU A 242 -7.01 -0.28 7.00
N ARG A 243 -7.78 -1.09 7.73
CA ARG A 243 -8.60 -0.64 8.86
C ARG A 243 -8.05 -1.17 10.17
N THR A 244 -8.06 -0.32 11.17
CA THR A 244 -7.89 -0.67 12.58
C THR A 244 -9.18 -0.39 13.34
N ASP A 245 -9.24 -0.83 14.60
CA ASP A 245 -10.37 -0.54 15.49
C ASP A 245 -10.65 0.97 15.64
N ASN A 246 -9.61 1.81 15.44
CA ASN A 246 -9.66 3.25 15.64
C ASN A 246 -9.77 4.07 14.34
N GLY A 247 -9.61 3.47 13.16
CA GLY A 247 -9.64 4.21 11.88
C GLY A 247 -8.77 3.60 10.79
N LEU A 248 -8.16 4.44 9.95
CA LEU A 248 -7.25 4.01 8.89
C LEU A 248 -5.85 3.71 9.44
N GLN A 249 -5.20 2.67 8.94
CA GLN A 249 -3.81 2.34 9.27
C GLN A 249 -2.82 3.23 8.49
N HIS A 250 -1.62 3.45 9.04
CA HIS A 250 -0.54 4.17 8.36
C HIS A 250 -0.15 3.49 7.04
N PRO A 251 -0.05 4.24 5.92
CA PRO A 251 0.38 3.72 4.63
C PRO A 251 1.71 2.95 4.67
N SER A 252 2.71 3.45 5.39
CA SER A 252 4.01 2.77 5.52
C SER A 252 3.93 1.42 6.25
N ILE A 253 3.06 1.32 7.25
CA ILE A 253 2.81 0.06 7.97
C ILE A 253 2.03 -0.91 7.07
N ILE A 254 1.01 -0.42 6.34
CA ILE A 254 0.29 -1.21 5.35
C ILE A 254 1.27 -1.78 4.32
N GLU A 255 2.15 -0.95 3.77
CA GLU A 255 3.18 -1.35 2.80
C GLU A 255 4.07 -2.47 3.35
N SER A 256 4.55 -2.34 4.59
CA SER A 256 5.37 -3.36 5.25
C SER A 256 4.61 -4.68 5.42
N LEU A 257 3.37 -4.64 5.94
CA LEU A 257 2.56 -5.82 6.16
C LEU A 257 2.23 -6.56 4.85
N LEU A 258 1.95 -5.81 3.77
CA LEU A 258 1.73 -6.38 2.45
C LEU A 258 3.00 -6.99 1.87
N ARG A 259 4.15 -6.31 1.99
CA ARG A 259 5.45 -6.85 1.54
C ARG A 259 5.80 -8.16 2.23
N ARG A 260 5.54 -8.26 3.53
CA ARG A 260 5.74 -9.50 4.28
C ARG A 260 4.85 -10.62 3.75
N HIS A 261 3.56 -10.33 3.56
CA HIS A 261 2.61 -11.30 3.04
C HIS A 261 2.98 -11.77 1.62
N ILE A 262 3.36 -10.84 0.74
CA ILE A 262 3.87 -11.14 -0.62
C ILE A 262 5.13 -12.02 -0.54
N SER A 263 6.03 -11.77 0.40
CA SER A 263 7.24 -12.59 0.59
C SER A 263 6.90 -14.03 1.01
N ILE A 264 5.86 -14.23 1.83
CA ILE A 264 5.36 -15.55 2.19
C ILE A 264 4.71 -16.25 0.99
N ILE A 265 4.00 -15.52 0.13
CA ILE A 265 3.45 -16.08 -1.11
C ILE A 265 4.57 -16.49 -2.06
N HIS A 266 5.60 -15.67 -2.25
CA HIS A 266 6.76 -16.05 -3.07
C HIS A 266 7.52 -17.26 -2.49
N LEU A 267 7.55 -17.41 -1.16
CA LEU A 267 8.06 -18.64 -0.53
C LEU A 267 7.23 -19.86 -0.92
N ALA A 268 5.90 -19.74 -0.99
CA ALA A 268 5.03 -20.81 -1.48
C ALA A 268 5.22 -21.06 -2.98
N GLU A 269 5.35 -20.01 -3.79
CA GLU A 269 5.55 -20.07 -5.25
C GLU A 269 6.80 -20.87 -5.64
N GLN A 270 7.86 -20.82 -4.85
CA GLN A 270 9.07 -21.65 -5.06
C GLN A 270 8.80 -23.16 -5.09
N HIS A 271 7.69 -23.61 -4.50
CA HIS A 271 7.29 -25.01 -4.42
C HIS A 271 6.10 -25.35 -5.32
N ILE A 272 5.68 -24.42 -6.18
CA ILE A 272 4.50 -24.56 -7.03
C ILE A 272 4.81 -24.14 -8.46
N SER A 273 4.31 -24.89 -9.45
CA SER A 273 4.44 -24.54 -10.86
C SER A 273 3.27 -23.66 -11.33
N MET A 274 3.06 -22.51 -10.67
CA MET A 274 2.00 -21.53 -10.99
C MET A 274 2.56 -20.12 -10.85
N ASP A 275 2.11 -19.20 -11.70
CA ASP A 275 2.44 -17.77 -11.60
C ASP A 275 1.51 -17.09 -10.58
N LEU A 276 1.97 -17.04 -9.33
CA LEU A 276 1.26 -16.34 -8.25
C LEU A 276 1.57 -14.83 -8.29
N THR A 277 2.71 -14.44 -8.87
CA THR A 277 3.08 -13.04 -9.05
C THR A 277 2.05 -12.30 -9.90
N GLU A 278 1.59 -12.88 -11.01
CA GLU A 278 0.54 -12.28 -11.83
C GLU A 278 -0.80 -12.19 -11.09
N GLY A 279 -1.14 -13.22 -10.31
CA GLY A 279 -2.33 -13.19 -9.46
C GLY A 279 -2.29 -12.08 -8.40
N ILE A 280 -1.12 -11.81 -7.80
CA ILE A 280 -0.94 -10.68 -6.87
C ILE A 280 -1.18 -9.35 -7.60
N ARG A 281 -0.66 -9.20 -8.82
CA ARG A 281 -0.89 -8.00 -9.64
C ARG A 281 -2.37 -7.82 -9.95
N GLU A 282 -3.07 -8.89 -10.31
CA GLU A 282 -4.51 -8.87 -10.58
C GLU A 282 -5.32 -8.42 -9.35
N VAL A 283 -5.00 -8.93 -8.16
CA VAL A 283 -5.67 -8.53 -6.90
C VAL A 283 -5.40 -7.06 -6.58
N LEU A 284 -4.13 -6.61 -6.64
CA LEU A 284 -3.77 -5.21 -6.39
C LEU A 284 -4.43 -4.27 -7.41
N LEU A 285 -4.46 -4.65 -8.68
CA LEU A 285 -5.11 -3.88 -9.74
C LEU A 285 -6.62 -3.81 -9.49
N THR A 286 -7.28 -4.93 -9.24
CA THR A 286 -8.73 -4.99 -8.98
C THR A 286 -9.13 -4.09 -7.80
N GLU A 287 -8.34 -4.08 -6.73
CA GLU A 287 -8.63 -3.28 -5.53
C GLU A 287 -8.21 -1.81 -5.64
N SER A 288 -7.32 -1.46 -6.57
CA SER A 288 -6.92 -0.08 -6.87
C SER A 288 -7.66 0.54 -8.04
N PHE A 289 -8.36 -0.25 -8.86
CA PHE A 289 -8.97 0.20 -10.11
C PHE A 289 -10.08 1.22 -9.88
N THR A 290 -10.00 2.34 -10.58
CA THR A 290 -10.94 3.47 -10.48
C THR A 290 -11.61 3.81 -11.81
N GLY A 291 -11.41 2.97 -12.83
CA GLY A 291 -11.77 3.28 -14.21
C GLY A 291 -10.62 3.88 -15.02
N PRO A 292 -10.91 4.47 -16.20
CA PRO A 292 -9.93 5.15 -17.02
C PRO A 292 -9.27 6.29 -16.25
N ILE A 293 -7.93 6.39 -16.33
CA ILE A 293 -7.20 7.49 -15.68
C ILE A 293 -7.58 8.81 -16.38
N SER A 294 -8.12 9.75 -15.60
CA SER A 294 -8.80 10.96 -16.08
C SER A 294 -7.97 11.78 -17.09
N ASN A 295 -6.65 11.83 -16.92
CA ASN A 295 -5.74 12.61 -17.78
C ASN A 295 -5.11 11.82 -18.93
N LEU A 296 -5.24 10.48 -18.97
CA LEU A 296 -4.55 9.62 -19.94
C LEU A 296 -5.49 8.90 -20.91
N GLN A 297 -6.70 8.57 -20.47
CA GLN A 297 -7.61 7.70 -21.23
C GLN A 297 -8.96 8.38 -21.43
N MET A 298 -9.35 8.55 -22.69
CA MET A 298 -10.68 9.02 -23.12
C MET A 298 -11.54 7.82 -23.51
N PHE A 299 -11.98 7.02 -22.54
CA PHE A 299 -13.06 6.06 -22.78
C PHE A 299 -14.38 6.70 -22.33
N GLU A 300 -15.47 6.47 -23.08
CA GLU A 300 -16.83 6.73 -22.57
C GLU A 300 -16.94 6.04 -21.21
N LYS A 301 -17.24 6.82 -20.15
CA LYS A 301 -17.47 6.27 -18.82
C LYS A 301 -18.62 5.26 -18.93
N PRO A 302 -18.40 3.95 -18.80
CA PRO A 302 -19.49 3.02 -18.59
C PRO A 302 -20.18 3.42 -17.28
N GLU A 303 -21.51 3.45 -17.27
CA GLU A 303 -22.30 3.83 -16.09
C GLU A 303 -22.11 2.87 -14.89
N ASP A 304 -21.51 1.69 -15.12
CA ASP A 304 -21.29 0.62 -14.14
C ASP A 304 -19.79 0.27 -13.93
N ILE A 305 -18.88 1.25 -13.77
CA ILE A 305 -17.51 0.90 -13.32
C ILE A 305 -17.54 0.59 -11.83
N GLN A 306 -17.45 -0.70 -11.48
CA GLN A 306 -17.20 -1.12 -10.11
C GLN A 306 -15.78 -0.70 -9.70
N THR A 307 -15.69 0.33 -8.87
CA THR A 307 -14.42 0.79 -8.28
C THR A 307 -13.92 -0.23 -7.24
N GLY A 308 -12.60 -0.37 -7.14
CA GLY A 308 -11.98 -1.19 -6.11
C GLY A 308 -12.33 -0.71 -4.70
N SER A 309 -12.62 -1.63 -3.78
CA SER A 309 -13.06 -1.27 -2.44
C SER A 309 -11.94 -0.63 -1.62
N ALA A 310 -10.71 -1.13 -1.75
CA ALA A 310 -9.56 -0.62 -1.02
C ALA A 310 -9.27 0.87 -1.29
N VAL A 311 -9.24 1.26 -2.56
CA VAL A 311 -8.96 2.65 -2.96
C VAL A 311 -10.09 3.61 -2.56
N GLU A 312 -11.34 3.16 -2.58
CA GLU A 312 -12.49 3.94 -2.13
C GLU A 312 -12.42 4.23 -0.62
N ILE A 313 -12.12 3.22 0.19
CA ILE A 313 -11.99 3.36 1.65
C ILE A 313 -10.94 4.41 2.01
N ILE A 314 -9.75 4.34 1.40
CA ILE A 314 -8.65 5.25 1.70
C ILE A 314 -8.93 6.65 1.14
N GLY A 315 -9.42 6.75 -0.10
CA GLY A 315 -9.69 8.03 -0.74
C GLY A 315 -10.73 8.85 0.02
N ASN A 316 -11.83 8.22 0.44
CA ASN A 316 -12.86 8.88 1.24
C ASN A 316 -12.30 9.32 2.61
N TRP A 317 -11.49 8.48 3.25
CA TRP A 317 -10.88 8.80 4.54
C TRP A 317 -9.99 10.06 4.48
N TYR A 318 -9.13 10.19 3.45
CA TYR A 318 -8.27 11.37 3.28
C TYR A 318 -9.09 12.65 3.08
N ILE A 319 -10.14 12.59 2.26
CA ILE A 319 -10.99 13.75 2.00
C ILE A 319 -11.76 14.18 3.24
N GLU A 320 -12.37 13.23 3.95
CA GLU A 320 -13.18 13.51 5.13
C GLU A 320 -12.36 14.02 6.32
N ASN A 321 -11.19 13.43 6.56
CA ASN A 321 -10.41 13.70 7.77
C ASN A 321 -9.28 14.72 7.57
N ILE A 322 -8.65 14.78 6.39
CA ILE A 322 -7.53 15.70 6.14
C ILE A 322 -7.98 16.97 5.44
N VAL A 323 -8.75 16.84 4.35
CA VAL A 323 -9.13 18.01 3.53
C VAL A 323 -10.33 18.75 4.13
N LYS A 324 -11.40 18.03 4.46
CA LYS A 324 -12.64 18.61 5.00
C LYS A 324 -12.62 18.79 6.53
N ASP A 325 -11.73 18.10 7.24
CA ASP A 325 -11.64 18.07 8.70
C ASP A 325 -13.02 17.89 9.39
N ILE A 326 -13.81 16.91 8.93
CA ILE A 326 -15.18 16.67 9.44
C ILE A 326 -15.17 16.38 10.95
N SER A 327 -14.10 15.75 11.44
CA SER A 327 -13.93 15.44 12.86
C SER A 327 -13.55 16.65 13.72
N GLY A 328 -13.20 17.79 13.10
CA GLY A 328 -12.78 19.00 13.80
C GLY A 328 -11.47 18.81 14.57
N ALA A 329 -10.56 17.97 14.06
CA ALA A 329 -9.30 17.64 14.68
C ALA A 329 -8.30 18.82 14.68
N GLY A 330 -8.62 19.91 13.99
CA GLY A 330 -7.80 21.10 13.90
C GLY A 330 -6.59 20.85 13.02
N VAL A 331 -6.86 20.43 11.78
CA VAL A 331 -5.83 20.08 10.79
C VAL A 331 -5.18 21.33 10.24
N VAL A 332 -3.86 21.47 10.43
CA VAL A 332 -3.05 22.62 10.03
C VAL A 332 -1.93 22.20 9.08
N PHE A 333 -1.77 22.91 7.96
CA PHE A 333 -0.67 22.67 7.03
C PHE A 333 0.66 23.21 7.58
N MET A 334 1.67 22.37 7.66
CA MET A 334 3.01 22.70 8.12
C MET A 334 3.93 22.91 6.91
N ALA A 335 4.15 24.17 6.54
CA ALA A 335 4.92 24.54 5.35
C ALA A 335 6.41 24.19 5.46
N THR A 336 6.97 24.18 6.68
CA THR A 336 8.36 23.81 6.97
C THR A 336 8.68 22.36 6.67
N HIS A 337 7.75 21.45 7.02
CA HIS A 337 7.92 20.00 6.89
C HIS A 337 7.15 19.40 5.70
N ASN A 338 6.37 20.20 4.97
CA ASN A 338 5.52 19.75 3.86
C ASN A 338 4.59 18.59 4.26
N CYS A 339 3.85 18.78 5.35
CA CYS A 339 2.86 17.81 5.84
C CYS A 339 1.70 18.54 6.53
N PHE A 340 0.65 17.81 6.92
CA PHE A 340 -0.43 18.34 7.76
C PHE A 340 -0.26 17.82 9.19
N LYS A 341 -0.49 18.68 10.17
CA LYS A 341 -0.47 18.32 11.59
C LYS A 341 -1.86 18.54 12.16
N SER A 342 -2.35 17.63 12.99
CA SER A 342 -3.61 17.81 13.70
C SER A 342 -3.37 18.18 15.16
N SER A 343 -4.28 18.96 15.73
CA SER A 343 -4.24 19.31 17.15
C SER A 343 -4.81 18.17 18.02
N GLN A 344 -5.78 17.43 17.48
CA GLN A 344 -6.34 16.23 18.07
C GLN A 344 -6.02 14.99 17.21
N PRO A 345 -5.93 13.79 17.81
CA PRO A 345 -5.66 12.57 17.05
C PRO A 345 -6.85 12.18 16.17
N ILE A 346 -6.57 11.90 14.90
CA ILE A 346 -7.50 11.34 13.93
C ILE A 346 -7.33 9.82 13.96
N GLY A 347 -8.28 9.11 14.55
CA GLY A 347 -8.21 7.65 14.68
C GLY A 347 -7.02 7.15 15.52
N GLY A 348 -6.61 7.92 16.52
CA GLY A 348 -5.52 7.59 17.44
C GLY A 348 -4.14 8.17 17.07
N TYR A 349 -3.99 8.72 15.86
CA TYR A 349 -2.72 9.27 15.38
C TYR A 349 -2.84 10.72 14.88
N SER A 350 -1.73 11.43 14.79
CA SER A 350 -1.67 12.79 14.22
C SER A 350 -1.82 12.74 12.70
N ALA A 351 -2.37 13.80 12.10
CA ALA A 351 -2.45 13.94 10.64
C ALA A 351 -1.07 13.82 9.94
N GLU A 352 0.03 14.11 10.66
CA GLU A 352 1.38 14.07 10.10
C GLU A 352 1.76 12.65 9.68
N SER A 353 1.27 11.67 10.42
CA SER A 353 1.52 10.25 10.20
C SER A 353 0.76 9.68 8.99
N PHE A 354 -0.04 10.50 8.30
CA PHE A 354 -0.73 10.11 7.06
C PHE A 354 -0.36 10.98 5.86
N THR A 355 0.16 12.19 6.11
CA THR A 355 0.35 13.23 5.10
C THR A 355 1.81 13.61 4.88
N ASP A 356 2.73 13.09 5.70
CA ASP A 356 4.16 13.16 5.39
C ASP A 356 4.43 12.60 3.99
N VAL A 357 5.42 13.19 3.30
CA VAL A 357 5.82 12.79 1.95
C VAL A 357 6.15 11.29 1.90
N ARG A 358 6.75 10.75 2.96
CA ARG A 358 7.06 9.32 3.06
C ARG A 358 5.82 8.43 3.09
N GLU A 359 4.78 8.86 3.81
CA GLU A 359 3.52 8.14 3.94
C GLU A 359 2.72 8.20 2.64
N LEU A 360 2.64 9.37 2.01
CA LEU A 360 2.01 9.52 0.69
C LEU A 360 2.77 8.71 -0.38
N THR A 361 4.10 8.63 -0.29
CA THR A 361 4.92 7.78 -1.18
C THR A 361 4.59 6.29 -0.97
N ALA A 362 4.47 5.84 0.29
CA ALA A 362 4.08 4.46 0.60
C ALA A 362 2.67 4.14 0.07
N PHE A 363 1.71 5.05 0.25
CA PHE A 363 0.37 4.94 -0.33
C PHE A 363 0.43 4.76 -1.86
N LEU A 364 1.16 5.63 -2.56
CA LEU A 364 1.27 5.57 -4.02
C LEU A 364 2.05 4.36 -4.54
N ARG A 365 2.96 3.76 -3.75
CA ARG A 365 3.57 2.46 -4.10
C ARG A 365 2.59 1.30 -4.06
N ILE A 366 1.55 1.38 -3.22
CA ILE A 366 0.52 0.34 -3.10
C ILE A 366 -0.55 0.51 -4.20
N PHE A 367 -1.08 1.73 -4.38
CA PHE A 367 -2.24 1.99 -5.24
C PHE A 367 -1.89 2.57 -6.62
N GLY A 368 -0.63 2.97 -6.83
CA GLY A 368 -0.15 3.49 -8.11
C GLY A 368 -0.91 4.72 -8.62
N GLY A 369 -0.96 4.84 -9.95
CA GLY A 369 -1.63 5.96 -10.63
C GLY A 369 -3.14 6.00 -10.42
N TYR A 370 -3.80 4.86 -10.19
CA TYR A 370 -5.24 4.83 -9.90
C TYR A 370 -5.56 5.42 -8.52
N GLY A 371 -4.76 5.09 -7.51
CA GLY A 371 -4.88 5.70 -6.18
C GLY A 371 -4.70 7.22 -6.21
N PHE A 372 -3.71 7.67 -6.99
CA PHE A 372 -3.51 9.09 -7.25
C PHE A 372 -4.72 9.74 -7.92
N ASP A 373 -5.21 9.17 -9.03
CA ASP A 373 -6.32 9.73 -9.82
C ASP A 373 -7.61 9.79 -8.99
N LYS A 374 -7.86 8.79 -8.13
CA LYS A 374 -9.01 8.81 -7.21
C LYS A 374 -8.94 9.95 -6.21
N ILE A 375 -7.82 10.10 -5.50
CA ILE A 375 -7.68 11.17 -4.51
C ILE A 375 -7.70 12.52 -5.21
N ASP A 376 -6.92 12.70 -6.28
CA ASP A 376 -6.91 13.93 -7.07
C ASP A 376 -8.31 14.28 -7.61
N GLY A 377 -9.07 13.30 -8.09
CA GLY A 377 -10.46 13.46 -8.52
C GLY A 377 -11.38 13.97 -7.40
N LEU A 378 -11.30 13.37 -6.21
CA LEU A 378 -12.11 13.81 -5.07
C LEU A 378 -11.70 15.20 -4.55
N VAL A 379 -10.39 15.51 -4.52
CA VAL A 379 -9.89 16.84 -4.16
C VAL A 379 -10.34 17.87 -5.19
N ARG A 380 -10.31 17.51 -6.48
CA ARG A 380 -10.80 18.34 -7.59
C ARG A 380 -12.27 18.66 -7.46
N GLU A 381 -13.12 17.67 -7.24
CA GLU A 381 -14.58 17.85 -7.04
C GLU A 381 -14.86 18.78 -5.85
N HIS A 382 -14.17 18.55 -4.72
CA HIS A 382 -14.31 19.41 -3.55
C HIS A 382 -13.86 20.85 -3.83
N THR A 383 -12.74 21.03 -4.53
CA THR A 383 -12.22 22.35 -4.91
C THR A 383 -13.19 23.07 -5.86
N ALA A 384 -13.78 22.36 -6.83
CA ALA A 384 -14.80 22.92 -7.72
C ALA A 384 -16.02 23.45 -6.94
N ALA A 385 -16.49 22.71 -5.94
CA ALA A 385 -17.57 23.16 -5.07
C ALA A 385 -17.21 24.46 -4.31
N LEU A 386 -15.98 24.55 -3.78
CA LEU A 386 -15.49 25.76 -3.10
C LEU A 386 -15.37 26.96 -4.07
N LEU A 387 -14.88 26.75 -5.29
CA LEU A 387 -14.82 27.80 -6.32
C LEU A 387 -16.21 28.31 -6.71
N ASN A 388 -17.22 27.43 -6.77
CA ASN A 388 -18.61 27.84 -6.99
C ASN A 388 -19.18 28.68 -5.84
N CYS A 389 -18.76 28.42 -4.60
CA CYS A 389 -19.10 29.28 -3.46
C CYS A 389 -18.46 30.68 -3.61
N ILE A 390 -17.21 30.76 -4.08
CA ILE A 390 -16.54 32.04 -4.36
C ILE A 390 -17.24 32.80 -5.50
N ASP A 391 -17.60 32.12 -6.58
CA ASP A 391 -18.38 32.69 -7.70
C ASP A 391 -19.70 33.30 -7.21
N THR A 392 -20.43 32.55 -6.38
CA THR A 392 -21.69 33.00 -5.79
C THR A 392 -21.48 34.25 -4.92
N ALA A 393 -20.45 34.24 -4.07
CA ALA A 393 -20.14 35.36 -3.18
C ALA A 393 -19.71 36.62 -3.95
N LEU A 394 -18.98 36.48 -5.05
CA LEU A 394 -18.62 37.59 -5.94
C LEU A 394 -19.86 38.25 -6.54
N ARG A 395 -20.83 37.45 -7.02
CA ARG A 395 -22.08 37.96 -7.60
C ARG A 395 -22.94 38.66 -6.55
N SER A 396 -23.09 38.06 -5.37
CA SER A 396 -23.92 38.62 -4.29
C SER A 396 -23.37 39.93 -3.73
N ASN A 397 -22.05 40.15 -3.76
CA ASN A 397 -21.40 41.35 -3.21
C ASN A 397 -20.93 42.35 -4.27
N ARG A 398 -21.38 42.20 -5.53
CA ARG A 398 -20.88 42.99 -6.66
C ARG A 398 -20.94 44.51 -6.44
N GLU A 399 -22.09 45.04 -6.03
CA GLU A 399 -22.28 46.48 -5.85
C GLU A 399 -21.37 47.06 -4.75
N ALA A 400 -21.23 46.35 -3.62
CA ALA A 400 -20.34 46.75 -2.53
C ALA A 400 -18.86 46.71 -2.96
N LEU A 401 -18.47 45.73 -3.78
CA LEU A 401 -17.11 45.62 -4.32
C LEU A 401 -16.79 46.71 -5.36
N GLU A 402 -17.74 47.07 -6.22
CA GLU A 402 -17.60 48.19 -7.17
C GLU A 402 -17.47 49.52 -6.41
N GLY A 403 -18.28 49.73 -5.36
CA GLY A 403 -18.15 50.88 -4.46
C GLY A 403 -16.80 50.92 -3.74
N PHE A 404 -16.31 49.77 -3.26
CA PHE A 404 -14.98 49.67 -2.65
C PHE A 404 -13.86 49.99 -3.65
N ALA A 405 -13.94 49.48 -4.88
CA ALA A 405 -12.99 49.79 -5.95
C ALA A 405 -12.96 51.30 -6.28
N GLY A 406 -14.12 51.96 -6.31
CA GLY A 406 -14.23 53.41 -6.46
C GLY A 406 -13.55 54.18 -5.31
N SER A 407 -13.80 53.76 -4.06
CA SER A 407 -13.29 54.42 -2.85
C SER A 407 -11.77 54.35 -2.66
N ILE A 408 -11.12 53.32 -3.22
CA ILE A 408 -9.65 53.18 -3.22
C ILE A 408 -9.00 54.22 -4.13
N ASN A 409 -9.66 54.56 -5.24
CA ASN A 409 -9.17 55.55 -6.19
C ASN A 409 -9.48 56.98 -5.75
N SER A 410 -10.56 57.21 -5.00
CA SER A 410 -10.93 58.53 -4.45
C SER A 410 -10.17 58.89 -3.16
N GLY A 411 -9.65 57.90 -2.43
CA GLY A 411 -8.92 58.12 -1.17
C GLY A 411 -9.81 58.35 0.05
N ASP A 412 -11.13 58.26 -0.08
CA ASP A 412 -12.07 58.48 1.03
C ASP A 412 -12.10 57.24 1.97
N ARG A 413 -11.56 57.42 3.18
CA ARG A 413 -11.48 56.36 4.19
C ARG A 413 -12.85 55.99 4.76
N ILE A 414 -13.78 56.95 4.86
CA ILE A 414 -15.10 56.73 5.47
C ILE A 414 -15.99 55.95 4.52
N GLU A 415 -16.00 56.33 3.25
CA GLU A 415 -16.73 55.62 2.19
C GLU A 415 -16.23 54.18 2.02
N ARG A 416 -14.90 53.99 2.07
CA ARG A 416 -14.25 52.67 2.02
C ARG A 416 -14.71 51.76 3.16
N GLU A 417 -14.71 52.27 4.39
CA GLU A 417 -15.13 51.50 5.56
C GLU A 417 -16.62 51.16 5.52
N ALA A 418 -17.46 52.06 5.00
CA ALA A 418 -18.89 51.82 4.81
C ALA A 418 -19.15 50.69 3.81
N ASN A 419 -18.48 50.71 2.64
CA ASN A 419 -18.63 49.69 1.61
C ASN A 419 -18.11 48.33 2.06
N LEU A 420 -16.99 48.29 2.80
CA LEU A 420 -16.44 47.05 3.36
C LEU A 420 -17.36 46.39 4.41
N LYS A 421 -18.11 47.20 5.18
CA LYS A 421 -19.10 46.69 6.14
C LYS A 421 -20.38 46.14 5.49
N GLN A 422 -20.64 46.48 4.23
CA GLN A 422 -21.79 45.98 3.48
C GLN A 422 -21.57 44.58 2.90
N ILE A 423 -20.33 44.08 2.88
CA ILE A 423 -20.01 42.74 2.36
C ILE A 423 -20.60 41.66 3.30
N LEU A 424 -21.43 40.79 2.73
CA LEU A 424 -22.10 39.71 3.43
C LEU A 424 -21.22 38.46 3.54
N ASP A 425 -21.40 37.68 4.60
CA ASP A 425 -20.81 36.35 4.83
C ASP A 425 -19.28 36.26 4.69
N MET A 426 -18.56 37.33 5.01
CA MET A 426 -17.10 37.41 4.85
C MET A 426 -16.34 36.30 5.60
N GLU A 427 -16.75 35.94 6.83
CA GLU A 427 -16.06 34.91 7.62
C GLU A 427 -16.21 33.52 7.00
N THR A 428 -17.42 33.16 6.55
CA THR A 428 -17.70 31.90 5.87
C THR A 428 -16.91 31.80 4.56
N LEU A 429 -16.87 32.88 3.78
CA LEU A 429 -16.12 32.95 2.53
C LEU A 429 -14.61 32.78 2.74
N ILE A 430 -14.05 33.42 3.79
CA ILE A 430 -12.64 33.21 4.16
C ILE A 430 -12.40 31.75 4.52
N GLY A 431 -13.31 31.12 5.25
CA GLY A 431 -13.29 29.68 5.54
C GLY A 431 -13.20 28.82 4.28
N PHE A 432 -14.05 29.08 3.28
CA PHE A 432 -14.01 28.38 1.99
C PHE A 432 -12.69 28.61 1.24
N CYS A 433 -12.16 29.82 1.25
CA CYS A 433 -10.89 30.13 0.60
C CYS A 433 -9.70 29.44 1.30
N ILE A 434 -9.71 29.35 2.63
CA ILE A 434 -8.70 28.60 3.41
C ILE A 434 -8.77 27.11 3.06
N GLN A 435 -9.98 26.52 3.02
CA GLN A 435 -10.17 25.12 2.62
C GLN A 435 -9.70 24.85 1.19
N ALA A 436 -9.97 25.75 0.25
CA ALA A 436 -9.47 25.62 -1.12
C ALA A 436 -7.93 25.67 -1.15
N GLY A 437 -7.33 26.55 -0.35
CA GLY A 437 -5.88 26.60 -0.15
C GLY A 437 -5.28 25.32 0.45
N GLN A 438 -5.97 24.71 1.41
CA GLN A 438 -5.59 23.41 1.98
C GLN A 438 -5.68 22.29 0.95
N ALA A 439 -6.73 22.27 0.12
CA ALA A 439 -6.89 21.32 -0.97
C ALA A 439 -5.73 21.42 -1.98
N ILE A 440 -5.35 22.63 -2.40
CA ILE A 440 -4.20 22.87 -3.27
C ILE A 440 -2.90 22.41 -2.59
N ALA A 441 -2.69 22.74 -1.32
CA ALA A 441 -1.51 22.32 -0.57
C ALA A 441 -1.41 20.78 -0.46
N PHE A 442 -2.52 20.10 -0.16
CA PHE A 442 -2.57 18.64 -0.11
C PHE A 442 -2.30 18.03 -1.49
N ARG A 443 -2.90 18.61 -2.54
CA ARG A 443 -2.65 18.19 -3.92
C ARG A 443 -1.17 18.28 -4.28
N LYS A 444 -0.49 19.36 -3.89
CA LYS A 444 0.96 19.54 -4.10
C LYS A 444 1.79 18.43 -3.43
N LEU A 445 1.44 18.04 -2.19
CA LEU A 445 2.11 16.92 -1.53
C LEU A 445 1.90 15.61 -2.30
N LEU A 446 0.69 15.40 -2.81
CA LEU A 446 0.35 14.23 -3.61
C LEU A 446 1.11 14.21 -4.95
N VAL A 447 1.24 15.34 -5.66
CA VAL A 447 2.09 15.47 -6.87
C VAL A 447 3.52 15.07 -6.54
N HIS A 448 4.09 15.64 -5.47
CA HIS A 448 5.47 15.42 -5.10
C HIS A 448 5.75 13.94 -4.77
N ALA A 449 4.86 13.29 -4.03
CA ALA A 449 4.94 11.86 -3.76
C ALA A 449 4.82 11.02 -5.05
N ALA A 450 3.94 11.40 -5.98
CA ALA A 450 3.77 10.69 -7.25
C ALA A 450 5.01 10.80 -8.14
N GLY A 451 5.60 12.00 -8.24
CA GLY A 451 6.87 12.22 -8.92
C GLY A 451 7.98 11.33 -8.35
N ALA A 452 8.14 11.31 -7.03
CA ALA A 452 9.16 10.49 -6.36
C ALA A 452 8.99 8.98 -6.62
N VAL A 453 7.75 8.45 -6.59
CA VAL A 453 7.48 7.03 -6.89
C VAL A 453 7.77 6.70 -8.35
N LEU A 454 7.38 7.58 -9.28
CA LEU A 454 7.60 7.36 -10.71
C LEU A 454 9.07 7.47 -11.10
N GLU A 455 9.83 8.38 -10.48
CA GLU A 455 11.28 8.45 -10.65
C GLU A 455 11.98 7.17 -10.18
N GLU A 456 11.50 6.56 -9.09
CA GLU A 456 12.04 5.30 -8.57
C GLU A 456 11.65 4.09 -9.44
N LYS A 457 10.38 3.99 -9.85
CA LYS A 457 9.84 2.78 -10.49
C LYS A 457 9.82 2.82 -12.02
N ALA A 458 9.76 4.00 -12.62
CA ALA A 458 9.63 4.20 -14.07
C ALA A 458 10.43 5.42 -14.59
N PRO A 459 11.76 5.49 -14.35
CA PRO A 459 12.58 6.67 -14.65
C PRO A 459 12.59 7.07 -16.14
N LEU A 460 12.47 6.10 -17.06
CA LEU A 460 12.43 6.36 -18.50
C LEU A 460 11.17 7.12 -18.92
N ILE A 461 10.02 6.83 -18.28
CA ILE A 461 8.75 7.53 -18.55
C ILE A 461 8.86 8.98 -18.06
N VAL A 462 9.40 9.19 -16.86
CA VAL A 462 9.61 10.54 -16.31
C VAL A 462 10.56 11.34 -17.19
N SER A 463 11.67 10.75 -17.63
CA SER A 463 12.62 11.41 -18.53
C SER A 463 11.97 11.81 -19.87
N LEU A 464 11.11 10.95 -20.43
CA LEU A 464 10.38 11.26 -21.65
C LEU A 464 9.44 12.45 -21.44
N LEU A 465 8.63 12.42 -20.38
CA LEU A 465 7.70 13.50 -20.06
C LEU A 465 8.41 14.82 -19.78
N HIS A 466 9.57 14.78 -19.12
CA HIS A 466 10.39 15.97 -18.88
C HIS A 466 10.96 16.56 -20.18
N GLY A 467 11.40 15.71 -21.11
CA GLY A 467 11.85 16.14 -22.43
C GLY A 467 10.71 16.76 -23.25
N VAL A 468 9.55 16.12 -23.24
CA VAL A 468 8.35 16.58 -23.97
C VAL A 468 7.80 17.87 -23.38
N ALA A 469 7.71 18.00 -22.05
CA ALA A 469 7.20 19.19 -21.38
C ALA A 469 8.01 20.46 -21.72
N LYS A 470 9.32 20.33 -21.97
CA LYS A 470 10.19 21.45 -22.40
C LYS A 470 9.95 21.89 -23.84
N GLN A 471 9.33 21.05 -24.66
CA GLN A 471 9.10 21.29 -26.08
C GLN A 471 7.63 21.65 -26.38
N LEU A 472 6.77 21.69 -25.36
CA LEU A 472 5.39 22.09 -25.52
C LEU A 472 5.30 23.56 -25.96
N PRO A 473 4.46 23.90 -26.96
CA PRO A 473 4.23 25.28 -27.36
C PRO A 473 3.55 26.07 -26.23
N ASP A 474 3.76 27.39 -26.23
CA ASP A 474 3.18 28.34 -25.27
C ASP A 474 2.00 29.14 -25.86
N GLU A 475 1.39 28.63 -26.93
CA GLU A 475 0.28 29.27 -27.66
C GLU A 475 -1.07 29.01 -26.97
N LEU A 476 -1.96 30.01 -26.93
CA LEU A 476 -3.34 29.88 -26.44
C LEU A 476 -4.32 30.06 -27.62
N PRO A 477 -5.44 29.30 -27.70
CA PRO A 477 -5.79 28.14 -26.88
C PRO A 477 -4.95 26.91 -27.28
N ASP A 478 -4.44 26.19 -26.28
CA ASP A 478 -3.74 24.92 -26.50
C ASP A 478 -4.70 23.93 -27.19
N LYS A 479 -4.22 23.18 -28.19
CA LYS A 479 -4.99 22.03 -28.71
C LYS A 479 -5.28 21.08 -27.55
N ASP A 480 -6.45 20.45 -27.55
CA ASP A 480 -6.88 19.56 -26.45
C ASP A 480 -5.85 18.45 -26.13
N GLU A 481 -5.11 17.97 -27.14
CA GLU A 481 -4.02 17.01 -26.98
C GLU A 481 -2.82 17.58 -26.19
N ILE A 482 -2.47 18.85 -26.42
CA ILE A 482 -1.40 19.57 -25.70
C ILE A 482 -1.82 19.85 -24.26
N LEU A 483 -3.07 20.27 -24.04
CA LEU A 483 -3.63 20.43 -22.69
C LEU A 483 -3.57 19.14 -21.89
N ARG A 484 -3.92 18.01 -22.50
CA ARG A 484 -3.83 16.68 -21.87
C ARG A 484 -2.40 16.33 -21.48
N LEU A 485 -1.45 16.53 -22.40
CA LEU A 485 -0.03 16.26 -22.13
C LEU A 485 0.53 17.15 -21.01
N ARG A 486 0.14 18.43 -20.98
CA ARG A 486 0.48 19.36 -19.90
C ARG A 486 -0.12 18.92 -18.56
N ARG A 487 -1.38 18.46 -18.53
CA ARG A 487 -2.03 17.90 -17.31
C ARG A 487 -1.33 16.66 -16.78
N VAL A 488 -0.86 15.77 -17.67
CA VAL A 488 -0.09 14.58 -17.29
C VAL A 488 1.27 14.99 -16.69
N ALA A 489 1.98 15.93 -17.33
CA ALA A 489 3.24 16.44 -16.81
C ALA A 489 3.07 17.15 -15.45
N ASN A 490 1.98 17.90 -15.27
CA ASN A 490 1.61 18.53 -14.00
C ASN A 490 1.31 17.51 -12.90
N SER A 491 0.67 16.38 -13.25
CA SER A 491 0.37 15.30 -12.30
C SER A 491 1.62 14.64 -11.70
N ILE A 492 2.78 14.75 -12.38
CA ILE A 492 4.03 14.10 -11.98
C ILE A 492 5.04 15.10 -11.40
N GLY A 493 4.71 16.40 -11.39
CA GLY A 493 5.60 17.42 -10.82
C GLY A 493 6.67 17.93 -11.78
N VAL A 494 6.47 17.79 -13.09
CA VAL A 494 7.50 18.07 -14.11
C VAL A 494 7.59 19.57 -14.49
N ILE A 495 6.50 20.34 -14.38
CA ILE A 495 6.37 21.74 -14.84
C ILE A 495 6.24 22.71 -13.65
N GLY A 496 6.94 23.84 -13.62
CA GLY A 496 7.05 24.68 -12.40
C GLY A 496 5.77 25.33 -11.83
N GLU A 497 4.74 25.63 -12.63
CA GLU A 497 3.51 26.32 -12.16
C GLU A 497 2.31 25.37 -11.99
N HIS A 498 2.38 24.48 -10.99
CA HIS A 498 1.36 23.44 -10.77
C HIS A 498 0.00 23.97 -10.31
N ASP A 499 -0.01 24.91 -9.36
CA ASP A 499 -1.22 25.30 -8.63
C ASP A 499 -2.18 26.09 -9.56
N THR A 500 -1.64 27.00 -10.37
CA THR A 500 -2.41 27.85 -11.30
C THR A 500 -3.04 27.04 -12.43
N ASP A 501 -2.23 26.20 -13.11
CA ASP A 501 -2.71 25.35 -14.22
C ASP A 501 -3.80 24.37 -13.75
N TRP A 502 -3.67 23.84 -12.53
CA TRP A 502 -4.66 22.93 -11.97
C TRP A 502 -5.99 23.65 -11.67
N ILE A 503 -5.96 24.84 -11.06
CA ILE A 503 -7.18 25.64 -10.83
C ILE A 503 -7.81 26.12 -12.14
N HIS A 504 -7.01 26.51 -13.14
CA HIS A 504 -7.49 26.84 -14.48
C HIS A 504 -8.30 25.67 -15.08
N SER A 505 -7.77 24.45 -15.03
CA SER A 505 -8.47 23.26 -15.52
C SER A 505 -9.82 23.05 -14.82
N ILE A 506 -9.88 23.25 -13.49
CA ILE A 506 -11.12 23.10 -12.72
C ILE A 506 -12.14 24.18 -13.09
N MET A 507 -11.69 25.43 -13.21
CA MET A 507 -12.57 26.54 -13.57
C MET A 507 -13.14 26.39 -14.98
N MET A 508 -12.35 25.88 -15.92
CA MET A 508 -12.80 25.56 -17.28
C MET A 508 -13.89 24.47 -17.27
N GLU A 509 -13.66 23.37 -16.55
CA GLU A 509 -14.62 22.25 -16.44
C GLU A 509 -15.90 22.64 -15.69
N ALA A 510 -15.79 23.43 -14.64
CA ALA A 510 -16.93 23.92 -13.85
C ALA A 510 -17.71 25.06 -14.55
N GLY A 511 -17.17 25.64 -15.62
CA GLY A 511 -17.74 26.82 -16.26
C GLY A 511 -17.72 28.06 -15.36
N ALA A 512 -16.71 28.19 -14.49
CA ALA A 512 -16.48 29.36 -13.65
C ALA A 512 -15.81 30.50 -14.45
N ALA A 513 -15.75 31.70 -13.86
CA ALA A 513 -15.17 32.91 -14.47
C ALA A 513 -15.88 33.46 -15.73
N ASN A 514 -17.17 33.17 -15.90
CA ASN A 514 -17.98 33.66 -17.04
C ASN A 514 -18.43 35.12 -16.88
N ASP A 515 -18.57 35.57 -15.63
CA ASP A 515 -19.14 36.86 -15.30
C ASP A 515 -18.04 37.91 -15.10
N SER A 516 -18.27 39.11 -15.62
CA SER A 516 -17.54 40.34 -15.33
C SER A 516 -17.23 40.57 -13.84
N SER A 517 -18.05 40.03 -12.93
CA SER A 517 -17.82 40.08 -11.47
C SER A 517 -16.46 39.50 -11.04
N TRP A 518 -15.86 38.59 -11.81
CA TRP A 518 -14.53 38.03 -11.52
C TRP A 518 -13.40 39.04 -11.63
N SER A 519 -13.58 40.14 -12.36
CA SER A 519 -12.63 41.27 -12.37
C SER A 519 -12.51 41.94 -10.98
N LEU A 520 -13.49 41.74 -10.11
CA LEU A 520 -13.53 42.29 -8.75
C LEU A 520 -12.84 41.38 -7.72
N LEU A 521 -12.33 40.21 -8.13
CA LEU A 521 -11.70 39.23 -7.23
C LEU A 521 -10.55 39.81 -6.39
N PRO A 522 -9.63 40.64 -6.92
CA PRO A 522 -8.58 41.28 -6.10
C PRO A 522 -9.15 42.16 -4.98
N TYR A 523 -10.27 42.84 -5.22
CA TYR A 523 -10.93 43.68 -4.23
C TYR A 523 -11.63 42.84 -3.15
N LEU A 524 -12.29 41.74 -3.54
CA LEU A 524 -12.89 40.80 -2.61
C LEU A 524 -11.83 40.22 -1.66
N PHE A 525 -10.72 39.73 -2.19
CA PHE A 525 -9.63 39.23 -1.37
C PHE A 525 -8.99 40.31 -0.49
N ALA A 526 -8.89 41.55 -0.97
CA ALA A 526 -8.39 42.65 -0.16
C ALA A 526 -9.32 42.97 1.02
N SER A 527 -10.64 42.79 0.86
CA SER A 527 -11.62 42.98 1.93
C SER A 527 -11.42 42.04 3.11
N PHE A 528 -10.82 40.86 2.90
CA PHE A 528 -10.53 39.88 3.96
C PHE A 528 -9.60 40.44 5.05
N MET A 529 -8.83 41.48 4.74
CA MET A 529 -7.98 42.17 5.71
C MET A 529 -8.78 42.87 6.82
N MET A 530 -10.09 43.07 6.66
CA MET A 530 -10.98 43.63 7.69
C MET A 530 -11.63 42.59 8.61
N SER A 531 -11.50 41.30 8.31
CA SER A 531 -12.17 40.23 9.07
C SER A 531 -11.70 40.13 10.52
N GLY A 532 -12.58 39.64 11.40
CA GLY A 532 -12.27 39.30 12.79
C GLY A 532 -11.27 38.16 12.95
N ILE A 533 -11.03 37.34 11.91
CA ILE A 533 -10.13 36.18 11.95
C ILE A 533 -8.70 36.55 12.39
N TRP A 534 -8.24 37.74 12.02
CA TRP A 534 -6.90 38.24 12.33
C TRP A 534 -6.66 38.47 13.82
N SER A 535 -7.72 38.63 14.62
CA SER A 535 -7.61 38.80 16.08
C SER A 535 -7.18 37.53 16.82
N MET A 536 -7.49 36.36 16.26
CA MET A 536 -7.16 35.03 16.80
C MET A 536 -5.95 34.40 16.09
N THR A 537 -5.41 35.08 15.07
CA THR A 537 -4.33 34.56 14.22
C THR A 537 -2.98 34.76 14.90
N THR A 538 -2.23 33.69 15.08
CA THR A 538 -0.85 33.75 15.59
C THR A 538 0.12 33.04 14.64
N TYR A 539 1.25 33.68 14.39
CA TYR A 539 2.30 33.11 13.56
C TYR A 539 3.21 32.20 14.39
N ASN A 540 3.40 30.96 13.92
CA ASN A 540 4.28 29.98 14.54
C ASN A 540 5.43 29.60 13.58
N ILE A 541 6.66 29.79 14.06
CA ILE A 541 7.90 29.51 13.32
C ILE A 541 8.06 28.01 13.03
N GLU A 542 7.68 27.13 13.96
CA GLU A 542 7.81 25.68 13.79
C GLU A 542 6.93 25.17 12.63
N ILE A 543 5.74 25.77 12.49
CA ILE A 543 4.79 25.46 11.41
C ILE A 543 5.22 26.14 10.09
N GLY A 544 5.94 27.25 10.18
CA GLY A 544 6.19 28.16 9.06
C GLY A 544 4.92 28.88 8.59
N GLY A 545 3.92 29.01 9.47
CA GLY A 545 2.58 29.47 9.11
C GLY A 545 1.75 29.89 10.32
N PHE A 546 0.44 29.96 10.14
CA PHE A 546 -0.51 30.42 11.14
C PHE A 546 -1.30 29.27 11.77
N ASN A 547 -1.72 29.46 13.02
CA ASN A 547 -2.53 28.50 13.79
C ASN A 547 -3.89 28.13 13.15
N ASN A 548 -4.42 28.98 12.28
CA ASN A 548 -5.74 28.84 11.65
C ASN A 548 -5.67 28.65 10.12
N ASN A 549 -4.52 28.21 9.58
CA ASN A 549 -4.30 27.98 8.15
C ASN A 549 -4.43 29.22 7.23
N VAL A 550 -4.33 30.44 7.77
CA VAL A 550 -4.36 31.63 6.91
C VAL A 550 -3.21 31.67 5.90
N HIS A 551 -2.09 30.97 6.11
CA HIS A 551 -1.06 30.83 5.08
C HIS A 551 -1.51 29.99 3.86
N CYS A 552 -2.51 29.12 4.02
CA CYS A 552 -3.17 28.43 2.90
C CYS A 552 -4.04 29.38 2.08
N LEU A 553 -4.62 30.42 2.71
CA LEU A 553 -5.34 31.47 1.98
C LEU A 553 -4.43 32.15 0.94
N ALA A 554 -3.15 32.36 1.25
CA ALA A 554 -2.20 32.95 0.30
C ALA A 554 -2.05 32.07 -0.95
N ARG A 555 -2.00 30.75 -0.78
CA ARG A 555 -1.96 29.79 -1.89
C ARG A 555 -3.24 29.81 -2.73
N CYS A 556 -4.40 29.91 -2.07
CA CYS A 556 -5.69 30.07 -2.73
C CYS A 556 -5.74 31.36 -3.57
N ILE A 557 -5.40 32.50 -2.97
CA ILE A 557 -5.37 33.80 -3.67
C ILE A 557 -4.46 33.73 -4.91
N ASN A 558 -3.25 33.17 -4.75
CA ASN A 558 -2.30 33.02 -5.85
C ASN A 558 -2.89 32.20 -7.01
N ALA A 559 -3.40 31.01 -6.70
CA ALA A 559 -3.87 30.07 -7.72
C ALA A 559 -5.21 30.47 -8.35
N VAL A 560 -6.13 31.05 -7.58
CA VAL A 560 -7.47 31.45 -8.06
C VAL A 560 -7.40 32.69 -8.95
N ILE A 561 -6.62 33.71 -8.59
CA ILE A 561 -6.41 34.87 -9.48
C ILE A 561 -5.74 34.41 -10.77
N GLY A 562 -4.67 33.61 -10.66
CA GLY A 562 -3.98 33.06 -11.82
C GLY A 562 -4.93 32.29 -12.74
N GLY A 563 -5.65 31.32 -12.18
CA GLY A 563 -6.61 30.48 -12.90
C GLY A 563 -7.73 31.30 -13.54
N SER A 564 -8.29 32.29 -12.84
CA SER A 564 -9.38 33.11 -13.37
C SER A 564 -8.94 33.97 -14.56
N GLU A 565 -7.72 34.53 -14.52
CA GLU A 565 -7.20 35.34 -15.63
C GLU A 565 -6.83 34.48 -16.85
N TYR A 566 -6.35 33.25 -16.64
CA TYR A 566 -6.19 32.28 -17.73
C TYR A 566 -7.52 31.96 -18.41
N VAL A 567 -8.58 31.63 -17.64
CA VAL A 567 -9.91 31.33 -18.20
C VAL A 567 -10.48 32.53 -18.98
N ARG A 568 -10.33 33.74 -18.45
CA ARG A 568 -10.80 34.96 -19.10
C ARG A 568 -10.09 35.22 -20.41
N SER A 569 -8.75 35.12 -20.41
CA SER A 569 -7.93 35.37 -21.60
C SER A 569 -8.23 34.36 -22.73
N GLU A 570 -8.38 33.08 -22.39
CA GLU A 570 -8.72 32.03 -23.35
C GLU A 570 -10.10 32.25 -24.00
N ARG A 571 -11.08 32.76 -23.23
CA ARG A 571 -12.43 33.05 -23.74
C ARG A 571 -12.52 34.32 -24.56
N GLU A 572 -11.78 35.37 -24.18
CA GLU A 572 -11.66 36.58 -25.00
C GLU A 572 -11.09 36.24 -26.38
N GLU A 573 -10.18 35.27 -26.45
CA GLU A 573 -9.66 34.75 -27.72
C GLU A 573 -10.72 33.95 -28.50
N GLN A 574 -11.43 33.02 -27.86
CA GLN A 574 -12.55 32.29 -28.49
C GLN A 574 -13.63 33.25 -29.03
N GLN A 575 -13.94 34.32 -28.30
CA GLN A 575 -14.85 35.39 -28.74
C GLN A 575 -14.28 36.15 -29.95
N ARG A 576 -13.00 36.53 -29.93
CA ARG A 576 -12.34 37.18 -31.07
C ARG A 576 -12.34 36.29 -32.32
N GLN A 577 -12.05 35.00 -32.17
CA GLN A 577 -12.05 34.04 -33.26
C GLN A 577 -13.47 33.81 -33.83
N SER A 578 -14.50 33.73 -32.98
CA SER A 578 -15.89 33.58 -33.44
C SER A 578 -16.44 34.83 -34.15
N LEU A 579 -16.00 36.03 -33.77
CA LEU A 579 -16.36 37.30 -34.44
C LEU A 579 -15.62 37.50 -35.77
N SER A 580 -14.53 36.77 -36.03
CA SER A 580 -13.70 36.87 -37.24
C SER A 580 -14.25 36.15 -38.48
N ASN A 581 -15.49 35.67 -38.44
CA ASN A 581 -16.09 34.97 -39.58
C ASN A 581 -16.52 35.94 -40.70
N GLY A 582 -15.64 36.14 -41.69
CA GLY A 582 -16.10 36.09 -43.08
C GLY A 582 -15.41 36.96 -44.13
N HIS A 583 -15.01 38.20 -43.87
CA HIS A 583 -14.53 39.11 -44.94
C HIS A 583 -13.43 40.05 -44.43
N THR A 584 -12.18 39.56 -44.39
CA THR A 584 -10.93 40.32 -44.67
C THR A 584 -9.76 39.38 -44.36
N HIS A 585 -9.35 38.59 -45.35
CA HIS A 585 -8.20 37.70 -45.24
C HIS A 585 -6.90 38.36 -45.71
N GLU A 586 -6.79 39.69 -45.64
CA GLU A 586 -5.59 40.42 -46.06
C GLU A 586 -5.13 41.39 -44.96
N MET A 587 -3.94 41.10 -44.42
CA MET A 587 -3.03 42.02 -43.71
C MET A 587 -3.27 42.40 -42.24
N GLN A 588 -3.75 41.49 -41.39
CA GLN A 588 -3.39 41.52 -39.97
C GLN A 588 -3.06 40.10 -39.51
N GLU A 589 -1.79 39.85 -39.16
CA GLU A 589 -1.43 38.65 -38.41
C GLU A 589 -2.30 38.62 -37.15
N PRO A 590 -2.97 37.49 -36.84
CA PRO A 590 -3.63 37.37 -35.55
C PRO A 590 -2.55 37.49 -34.48
N GLU A 591 -2.60 38.54 -33.65
CA GLU A 591 -1.82 38.61 -32.41
C GLU A 591 -2.29 37.46 -31.50
N ILE A 592 -1.68 36.28 -31.66
CA ILE A 592 -1.85 35.13 -30.78
C ILE A 592 -1.47 35.61 -29.37
N LEU A 593 -2.39 35.55 -28.40
CA LEU A 593 -2.02 35.88 -27.03
C LEU A 593 -1.01 34.85 -26.53
N SER A 594 0.23 35.28 -26.39
CA SER A 594 1.24 34.47 -25.70
C SER A 594 0.91 34.37 -24.21
N ARG A 595 1.27 33.26 -23.56
CA ARG A 595 1.24 33.12 -22.09
C ARG A 595 1.82 34.34 -21.35
N VAL A 596 2.78 35.04 -21.96
CA VAL A 596 3.40 36.28 -21.43
C VAL A 596 2.38 37.41 -21.21
N ALA A 597 1.38 37.56 -22.09
CA ALA A 597 0.33 38.57 -21.94
C ALA A 597 -0.60 38.23 -20.77
N VAL A 598 -0.95 36.95 -20.61
CA VAL A 598 -1.75 36.48 -19.47
C VAL A 598 -1.00 36.65 -18.16
N GLU A 599 0.30 36.33 -18.12
CA GLU A 599 1.15 36.61 -16.97
C GLU A 599 1.17 38.10 -16.60
N ALA A 600 1.14 39.01 -17.59
CA ALA A 600 1.07 40.44 -17.33
C ALA A 600 -0.27 40.82 -16.67
N ASN A 601 -1.39 40.25 -17.13
CA ASN A 601 -2.69 40.43 -16.50
C ASN A 601 -2.71 39.89 -15.07
N ILE A 602 -2.18 38.69 -14.82
CA ILE A 602 -2.04 38.11 -13.48
C ILE A 602 -1.21 39.02 -12.58
N LYS A 603 -0.04 39.48 -13.07
CA LYS A 603 0.83 40.43 -12.35
C LYS A 603 0.06 41.70 -11.96
N SER A 604 -0.72 42.26 -12.88
CA SER A 604 -1.53 43.46 -12.62
C SER A 604 -2.61 43.23 -11.56
N ALA A 605 -3.30 42.09 -11.59
CA ALA A 605 -4.32 41.73 -10.61
C ALA A 605 -3.72 41.50 -9.22
N MET A 606 -2.55 40.86 -9.14
CA MET A 606 -1.80 40.67 -7.89
C MET A 606 -1.28 42.00 -7.32
N GLN A 607 -0.80 42.90 -8.18
CA GLN A 607 -0.39 44.25 -7.77
C GLN A 607 -1.57 45.05 -7.22
N LEU A 608 -2.73 44.95 -7.88
CA LEU A 608 -3.96 45.58 -7.41
C LEU A 608 -4.38 45.04 -6.04
N TYR A 609 -4.32 43.72 -5.85
CA TYR A 609 -4.57 43.08 -4.56
C TYR A 609 -3.64 43.62 -3.46
N ILE A 610 -2.31 43.62 -3.66
CA ILE A 610 -1.36 44.15 -2.66
C ILE A 610 -1.68 45.59 -2.32
N ARG A 611 -1.90 46.45 -3.33
CA ARG A 611 -2.17 47.87 -3.12
C ARG A 611 -3.40 48.07 -2.25
N CYS A 612 -4.48 47.34 -2.55
CA CYS A 612 -5.73 47.42 -1.79
C CYS A 612 -5.56 46.87 -0.37
N SER A 613 -4.92 45.71 -0.22
CA SER A 613 -4.67 45.11 1.09
C SER A 613 -3.78 45.97 1.97
N ALA A 614 -2.71 46.55 1.42
CA ALA A 614 -1.83 47.45 2.17
C ALA A 614 -2.57 48.71 2.64
N ALA A 615 -3.41 49.31 1.79
CA ALA A 615 -4.23 50.45 2.18
C ALA A 615 -5.17 50.10 3.36
N VAL A 616 -5.88 48.97 3.26
CA VAL A 616 -6.79 48.50 4.32
C VAL A 616 -6.05 48.17 5.63
N VAL A 617 -4.88 47.52 5.55
CA VAL A 617 -4.06 47.21 6.72
C VAL A 617 -3.57 48.48 7.41
N LEU A 618 -3.07 49.46 6.63
CA LEU A 618 -2.57 50.74 7.16
C LEU A 618 -3.71 51.60 7.73
N ASP A 619 -4.90 51.57 7.15
CA ASP A 619 -6.08 52.26 7.72
C ASP A 619 -6.50 51.68 9.08
N SER A 620 -6.24 50.39 9.31
CA SER A 620 -6.53 49.71 10.57
C SER A 620 -5.46 49.94 11.65
N TRP A 621 -4.43 50.73 11.35
CA TRP A 621 -3.32 51.03 12.25
C TRP A 621 -3.75 52.00 13.36
N SER A 622 -3.95 51.48 14.56
CA SER A 622 -4.18 52.24 15.79
C SER A 622 -3.36 51.64 16.93
N ASP A 623 -3.02 52.43 17.95
CA ASP A 623 -2.17 51.96 19.07
C ASP A 623 -2.77 50.77 19.84
N TYR A 624 -4.09 50.56 19.78
CA TYR A 624 -4.80 49.46 20.42
C TYR A 624 -4.97 48.20 19.54
N SER A 625 -4.67 48.25 18.23
CA SER A 625 -4.89 47.15 17.28
C SER A 625 -3.61 46.38 16.88
N ARG A 626 -2.51 46.59 17.61
CA ARG A 626 -1.18 46.04 17.26
C ARG A 626 -1.14 44.51 17.15
N SER A 627 -1.94 43.79 17.94
CA SER A 627 -2.01 42.31 17.91
C SER A 627 -2.59 41.76 16.60
N CYS A 628 -3.51 42.47 15.96
CA CYS A 628 -4.17 42.04 14.72
C CYS A 628 -3.39 42.43 13.46
N ILE A 629 -2.47 43.40 13.55
CA ILE A 629 -1.75 43.94 12.40
C ILE A 629 -0.52 43.08 12.06
N VAL A 630 0.21 42.60 13.06
CA VAL A 630 1.42 41.80 12.85
C VAL A 630 1.15 40.55 11.98
N PRO A 631 0.10 39.75 12.23
CA PRO A 631 -0.22 38.61 11.37
C PRO A 631 -0.55 39.00 9.93
N LYS A 632 -1.25 40.13 9.71
CA LYS A 632 -1.60 40.63 8.36
C LYS A 632 -0.34 40.98 7.56
N LEU A 633 0.63 41.63 8.20
CA LEU A 633 1.90 42.01 7.56
C LEU A 633 2.75 40.78 7.20
N ILE A 634 2.84 39.81 8.12
CA ILE A 634 3.54 38.53 7.85
C ILE A 634 2.86 37.80 6.69
N PHE A 635 1.53 37.76 6.66
CA PHE A 635 0.78 37.11 5.59
C PHE A 635 1.06 37.72 4.20
N LEU A 636 1.10 39.05 4.09
CA LEU A 636 1.42 39.73 2.83
C LEU A 636 2.84 39.41 2.34
N ASP A 637 3.80 39.29 3.26
CA ASP A 637 5.17 38.88 2.94
C ASP A 637 5.24 37.41 2.49
N GLN A 638 4.54 36.50 3.19
CA GLN A 638 4.45 35.09 2.81
C GLN A 638 3.79 34.89 1.42
N LEU A 639 2.81 35.71 1.07
CA LEU A 639 2.21 35.70 -0.27
C LEU A 639 3.24 36.06 -1.36
N CYS A 640 4.08 37.06 -1.12
CA CYS A 640 5.15 37.46 -2.04
C CYS A 640 6.24 36.39 -2.16
N GLU A 641 6.46 35.58 -1.13
CA GLU A 641 7.38 34.44 -1.18
C GLU A 641 6.77 33.25 -1.95
N LEU A 642 5.46 33.06 -1.86
CA LEU A 642 4.76 31.96 -2.50
C LEU A 642 4.51 32.18 -4.00
N SER A 643 4.25 33.42 -4.43
CA SER A 643 3.83 33.75 -5.79
C SER A 643 5.01 34.05 -6.72
N SER A 644 5.08 33.35 -7.87
CA SER A 644 6.01 33.66 -8.97
C SER A 644 5.70 35.02 -9.63
N TYR A 645 4.45 35.47 -9.56
CA TYR A 645 3.97 36.70 -10.21
C TYR A 645 4.20 37.96 -9.37
N LEU A 646 4.57 37.83 -8.09
CA LEU A 646 4.54 38.93 -7.14
C LEU A 646 5.91 39.14 -6.47
N PRO A 647 6.82 39.91 -7.09
CA PRO A 647 8.12 40.17 -6.48
C PRO A 647 7.96 41.02 -5.22
N ARG A 648 8.78 40.74 -4.20
CA ARG A 648 8.82 41.49 -2.92
C ARG A 648 8.99 43.01 -3.10
N SER A 649 9.58 43.45 -4.21
CA SER A 649 9.70 44.88 -4.55
C SER A 649 8.35 45.59 -4.67
N THR A 650 7.28 44.88 -5.03
CA THR A 650 5.92 45.45 -5.11
C THR A 650 5.39 45.79 -3.72
N LEU A 651 5.66 44.93 -2.73
CA LEU A 651 5.23 45.16 -1.36
C LEU A 651 5.99 46.33 -0.72
N GLU A 652 7.29 46.47 -1.04
CA GLU A 652 8.16 47.55 -0.54
C GLU A 652 7.61 48.96 -0.84
N LEU A 653 6.93 49.12 -1.99
CA LEU A 653 6.31 50.39 -2.39
C LEU A 653 5.20 50.85 -1.44
N HIS A 654 4.61 49.92 -0.69
CA HIS A 654 3.49 50.19 0.19
C HIS A 654 3.83 49.96 1.67
N ILE A 655 4.68 48.98 1.97
CA ILE A 655 5.09 48.59 3.32
C ILE A 655 6.62 48.40 3.33
N PRO A 656 7.39 49.25 4.04
CA PRO A 656 8.83 49.12 4.11
C PRO A 656 9.28 47.80 4.75
N TYR A 657 10.24 47.11 4.13
CA TYR A 657 10.77 45.83 4.60
C TYR A 657 11.44 45.92 5.97
N THR A 658 11.90 47.11 6.37
CA THR A 658 12.44 47.36 7.72
C THR A 658 11.45 47.02 8.82
N ILE A 659 10.14 47.23 8.59
CA ILE A 659 9.07 46.87 9.53
C ILE A 659 8.95 45.34 9.61
N LEU A 660 8.88 44.66 8.47
CA LEU A 660 8.80 43.20 8.40
C LEU A 660 10.03 42.54 9.05
N CYS A 661 11.22 43.05 8.77
CA CYS A 661 12.47 42.54 9.33
C CYS A 661 12.51 42.69 10.86
N SER A 662 11.99 43.81 11.40
CA SER A 662 11.85 43.99 12.85
C SER A 662 10.85 43.00 13.46
N ILE A 663 9.72 42.74 12.79
CA ILE A 663 8.69 41.79 13.23
C ILE A 663 9.28 40.38 13.29
N TYR A 664 9.92 39.91 12.22
CA TYR A 664 10.56 38.59 12.22
C TYR A 664 11.66 38.49 13.28
N ARG A 665 12.51 39.50 13.45
CA ARG A 665 13.52 39.51 14.53
C ARG A 665 12.92 39.35 15.92
N GLN A 666 11.75 39.95 16.18
CA GLN A 666 11.06 39.79 17.45
C GLN A 666 10.53 38.36 17.64
N HIS A 667 9.93 37.76 16.61
CA HIS A 667 9.43 36.39 16.67
C HIS A 667 10.57 35.35 16.81
N TYR A 668 11.64 35.49 16.03
CA TYR A 668 12.82 34.60 16.09
C TYR A 668 13.67 34.83 17.35
N GLY A 669 13.76 36.08 17.84
CA GLY A 669 14.48 36.41 19.08
C GLY A 669 13.78 35.87 20.33
N ASN A 670 12.45 35.88 20.36
CA ASN A 670 11.68 35.32 21.47
C ASN A 670 11.70 33.78 21.50
N SER A 671 11.84 33.12 20.35
CA SER A 671 11.92 31.66 20.26
C SER A 671 13.30 31.09 20.60
N LEU A 672 14.39 31.85 20.37
CA LEU A 672 15.74 31.46 20.79
C LEU A 672 15.87 31.31 22.33
N SER A 673 15.09 32.09 23.09
CA SER A 673 15.03 31.99 24.55
C SER A 673 14.43 30.66 25.04
N MET A 674 13.56 30.00 24.26
CA MET A 674 13.07 28.64 24.56
C MET A 674 14.06 27.55 24.11
N ILE A 675 14.79 27.75 23.01
CA ILE A 675 15.77 26.77 22.49
C ILE A 675 17.00 26.66 23.41
N THR A 676 17.31 27.72 24.16
CA THR A 676 18.46 27.75 25.08
C THR A 676 18.28 26.81 26.30
N GLU A 677 17.05 26.40 26.63
CA GLU A 677 16.80 25.40 27.68
C GLU A 677 17.00 23.95 27.21
N PHE A 678 17.05 23.67 25.90
CA PHE A 678 17.25 22.32 25.36
C PHE A 678 18.69 21.99 24.91
N LEU A 679 19.58 22.99 24.84
CA LEU A 679 20.99 22.80 24.50
C LEU A 679 21.86 22.67 25.76
N GLY A 680 21.72 21.54 26.46
CA GLY A 680 22.81 21.06 27.32
C GLY A 680 24.05 20.76 26.48
N PRO A 681 25.28 20.96 27.01
CA PRO A 681 26.50 20.81 26.23
C PRO A 681 26.65 19.37 25.72
N SER A 682 26.72 19.22 24.40
CA SER A 682 27.06 17.97 23.71
C SER A 682 28.41 17.44 24.23
N PRO A 683 28.50 16.19 24.71
CA PRO A 683 29.80 15.60 25.01
C PRO A 683 30.49 15.26 23.68
N ARG A 684 31.37 16.15 23.24
CA ARG A 684 32.43 15.82 22.28
C ARG A 684 33.31 14.74 22.91
N GLN A 685 33.08 13.48 22.57
CA GLN A 685 34.09 12.41 22.58
C GLN A 685 33.48 11.13 22.00
N SER A 686 33.81 10.83 20.75
CA SER A 686 33.63 9.50 20.16
C SER A 686 34.65 8.54 20.78
N PRO A 687 34.27 7.38 21.35
CA PRO A 687 35.25 6.35 21.64
C PRO A 687 35.58 5.63 20.34
N ALA A 688 36.85 5.74 19.93
CA ALA A 688 37.43 4.93 18.89
C ALA A 688 37.32 3.44 19.28
N VAL A 689 36.37 2.72 18.67
CA VAL A 689 36.36 1.26 18.68
C VAL A 689 37.26 0.81 17.54
N SER A 690 38.48 0.43 17.92
CA SER A 690 39.44 -0.28 17.09
C SER A 690 38.84 -1.61 16.61
N LEU A 691 38.37 -1.63 15.35
CA LEU A 691 38.11 -2.84 14.59
C LEU A 691 39.42 -3.36 14.01
N MET A 692 40.08 -4.27 14.73
CA MET A 692 41.01 -5.21 14.10
C MET A 692 40.21 -6.37 13.54
N HIS A 693 39.87 -6.30 12.26
CA HIS A 693 39.67 -7.50 11.46
C HIS A 693 40.35 -7.29 10.10
N ALA A 694 41.42 -8.06 9.93
CA ALA A 694 42.14 -8.17 8.68
C ALA A 694 41.27 -8.90 7.65
N SER A 695 41.10 -8.26 6.49
CA SER A 695 40.72 -8.91 5.23
C SER A 695 41.77 -8.53 4.18
N PRO A 696 42.13 -9.44 3.25
CA PRO A 696 43.36 -9.33 2.48
C PRO A 696 43.25 -8.26 1.39
N ALA A 697 44.31 -7.47 1.28
CA ALA A 697 44.43 -6.34 0.35
C ALA A 697 44.60 -6.81 -1.10
N VAL A 698 43.69 -6.39 -1.97
CA VAL A 698 43.93 -6.23 -3.42
C VAL A 698 44.41 -4.79 -3.62
N ARG A 699 45.67 -4.63 -4.02
CA ARG A 699 46.27 -3.33 -4.37
C ARG A 699 45.59 -2.75 -5.61
N GLN A 700 45.03 -1.55 -5.52
CA GLN A 700 44.80 -0.68 -6.66
C GLN A 700 45.55 0.65 -6.43
N ASN A 701 46.59 0.87 -7.23
CA ASN A 701 47.25 2.16 -7.36
C ASN A 701 46.39 3.07 -8.24
N ARG A 702 46.13 4.29 -7.78
CA ARG A 702 45.71 5.43 -8.60
C ARG A 702 46.95 6.24 -8.97
N VAL A 703 47.20 6.42 -10.26
CA VAL A 703 47.90 7.60 -10.81
C VAL A 703 47.18 7.98 -12.10
N ASP A 704 46.82 9.26 -12.20
CA ASP A 704 46.16 9.89 -13.34
C ASP A 704 47.03 9.91 -14.61
N LEU A 705 46.35 9.96 -15.77
CA LEU A 705 46.60 10.78 -16.98
C LEU A 705 46.20 10.02 -18.26
N THR A 706 45.24 10.59 -19.00
CA THR A 706 44.95 10.34 -20.44
C THR A 706 46.03 11.03 -21.31
N PRO A 707 46.13 10.85 -22.66
CA PRO A 707 45.19 10.23 -23.62
C PRO A 707 45.81 9.37 -24.77
N GLN A 708 44.92 8.92 -25.67
CA GLN A 708 45.08 8.58 -27.11
C GLN A 708 45.17 7.10 -27.58
N ALA A 709 44.08 6.74 -28.29
CA ALA A 709 44.00 6.24 -29.67
C ALA A 709 44.45 4.80 -30.05
N ASN A 710 43.54 4.18 -30.84
CA ASN A 710 43.69 3.03 -31.76
C ASN A 710 43.86 1.65 -31.10
N ALA A 711 43.44 0.52 -31.66
CA ALA A 711 42.47 0.08 -32.65
C ALA A 711 42.55 -1.47 -32.66
N TYR A 712 41.50 -2.15 -33.10
CA TYR A 712 41.47 -3.54 -33.61
C TYR A 712 41.60 -4.78 -32.69
N ASP A 713 40.55 -5.60 -32.82
CA ASP A 713 40.48 -7.06 -33.05
C ASP A 713 40.84 -8.13 -32.01
N SER A 714 39.76 -8.83 -31.62
CA SER A 714 39.41 -10.22 -31.94
C SER A 714 40.17 -11.41 -31.29
N SER A 715 39.33 -12.35 -30.83
CA SER A 715 39.38 -13.82 -31.04
C SER A 715 39.94 -14.77 -29.96
N TYR A 716 39.00 -15.56 -29.42
CA TYR A 716 38.94 -17.04 -29.40
C TYR A 716 39.83 -17.94 -28.52
N PHE A 717 39.22 -19.12 -28.24
CA PHE A 717 39.65 -20.41 -27.62
C PHE A 717 39.44 -20.53 -26.10
N ILE A 718 38.54 -21.35 -25.53
CA ILE A 718 38.13 -22.79 -25.65
C ILE A 718 39.09 -23.80 -25.00
N ALA A 719 38.56 -24.42 -23.92
CA ALA A 719 38.69 -25.78 -23.37
C ALA A 719 40.07 -26.38 -23.03
N SER A 720 40.20 -26.97 -21.83
CA SER A 720 39.93 -28.41 -21.64
C SER A 720 40.24 -28.94 -20.23
N THR A 721 39.37 -29.89 -19.87
CA THR A 721 39.33 -30.92 -18.83
C THR A 721 40.64 -31.65 -18.51
N GLN A 722 40.83 -32.07 -17.25
CA GLN A 722 41.26 -33.45 -16.94
C GLN A 722 41.02 -33.85 -15.47
N ARG A 723 40.43 -35.05 -15.31
CA ARG A 723 40.27 -35.85 -14.08
C ARG A 723 41.56 -36.62 -13.75
N GLN A 724 41.79 -36.93 -12.48
CA GLN A 724 42.35 -38.23 -12.08
C GLN A 724 41.98 -38.58 -10.63
N GLU A 725 41.51 -39.82 -10.46
CA GLU A 725 41.22 -40.55 -9.21
C GLU A 725 42.39 -41.48 -8.84
N GLU A 726 42.26 -42.10 -7.65
CA GLU A 726 42.97 -43.27 -7.07
C GLU A 726 44.22 -42.96 -6.20
N GLY A 727 44.46 -43.55 -5.02
CA GLY A 727 43.79 -44.65 -4.33
C GLY A 727 44.40 -44.97 -2.93
N TYR A 728 43.62 -45.72 -2.15
CA TYR A 728 43.86 -46.67 -1.03
C TYR A 728 45.09 -46.63 -0.08
N GLY A 729 44.79 -46.65 1.24
CA GLY A 729 44.97 -47.83 2.12
C GLY A 729 46.17 -47.89 3.08
N ALA A 730 45.93 -47.96 4.41
CA ALA A 730 46.35 -49.05 5.32
C ALA A 730 46.30 -48.67 6.84
N GLU A 731 45.93 -49.68 7.64
CA GLU A 731 45.88 -49.82 9.11
C GLU A 731 47.22 -49.48 9.81
N GLY A 732 47.38 -49.26 11.11
CA GLY A 732 46.61 -49.43 12.36
C GLY A 732 47.63 -49.39 13.52
N VAL A 733 47.20 -49.16 14.78
CA VAL A 733 47.81 -49.67 16.04
C VAL A 733 47.06 -49.05 17.24
N ARG A 734 46.88 -49.89 18.26
CA ARG A 734 45.98 -49.75 19.41
C ARG A 734 46.79 -49.68 20.72
N LEU A 735 46.11 -49.27 21.81
CA LEU A 735 46.42 -49.38 23.27
C LEU A 735 47.12 -48.13 23.88
N LYS A 736 46.75 -47.59 25.05
CA LYS A 736 46.07 -48.19 26.22
C LYS A 736 45.63 -47.11 27.25
N THR A 737 44.43 -47.31 27.81
CA THR A 737 44.01 -47.14 29.23
C THR A 737 44.06 -45.80 29.97
N GLY A 738 42.90 -45.45 30.53
CA GLY A 738 42.72 -44.56 31.69
C GLY A 738 41.25 -44.48 32.12
N GLU A 739 40.72 -45.54 32.73
CA GLU A 739 39.39 -45.57 33.36
C GLU A 739 39.30 -44.63 34.57
N LYS A 740 38.14 -43.98 34.76
CA LYS A 740 37.47 -43.92 36.07
C LYS A 740 35.94 -43.86 35.92
N GLN A 741 35.33 -44.93 36.43
CA GLN A 741 33.91 -45.23 36.61
C GLN A 741 33.14 -44.18 37.44
N LYS A 742 31.83 -44.00 37.14
CA LYS A 742 30.67 -44.51 37.94
C LYS A 742 29.36 -43.97 37.34
N ARG A 743 28.47 -44.85 36.83
CA ARG A 743 27.18 -45.30 37.43
C ARG A 743 26.10 -44.17 37.48
N THR A 744 24.84 -44.31 37.06
CA THR A 744 23.97 -45.44 36.68
C THR A 744 22.62 -44.90 36.16
N LEU A 745 21.98 -45.68 35.28
CA LEU A 745 20.53 -45.96 35.13
C LEU A 745 19.48 -44.86 34.79
N ARG A 746 18.92 -45.04 33.58
CA ARG A 746 17.50 -45.11 33.18
C ARG A 746 16.40 -44.70 34.17
N GLY A 747 15.43 -43.95 33.66
CA GLY A 747 14.05 -43.89 34.17
C GLY A 747 13.14 -43.00 33.34
N SER A 748 12.38 -43.61 32.42
CA SER A 748 11.30 -43.04 31.62
C SER A 748 9.99 -42.93 32.42
N GLY A 749 9.23 -41.83 32.28
CA GLY A 749 7.82 -41.76 32.69
C GLY A 749 7.23 -40.33 32.68
N PRO A 750 5.95 -40.14 32.31
CA PRO A 750 5.41 -38.88 31.79
C PRO A 750 4.72 -38.00 32.85
N LEU A 751 4.68 -36.69 32.62
CA LEU A 751 3.98 -35.73 33.50
C LEU A 751 2.57 -35.45 32.98
N GLU A 752 1.60 -35.78 33.83
CA GLU A 752 0.17 -35.51 33.71
C GLU A 752 -0.17 -34.03 33.85
N TYR A 753 -1.19 -33.60 33.10
CA TYR A 753 -1.86 -32.31 33.22
C TYR A 753 -2.72 -32.27 34.49
N SER A 754 -2.44 -31.34 35.41
CA SER A 754 -3.32 -31.03 36.54
C SER A 754 -4.05 -29.71 36.33
N SER A 755 -5.35 -29.79 36.10
CA SER A 755 -6.33 -28.71 36.14
C SER A 755 -6.65 -28.32 37.59
N SER A 756 -6.53 -27.04 37.97
CA SER A 756 -7.36 -26.43 39.02
C SER A 756 -7.18 -24.91 39.11
N ARG A 757 -8.22 -24.14 38.76
CA ARG A 757 -8.52 -22.87 39.44
C ARG A 757 -10.02 -22.57 39.39
N LYS A 758 -10.57 -22.37 40.60
CA LYS A 758 -11.95 -22.07 40.95
C LYS A 758 -12.33 -20.64 40.56
N VAL A 759 -13.55 -20.44 40.04
CA VAL A 759 -14.29 -19.15 40.14
C VAL A 759 -15.76 -19.46 40.49
N LYS A 760 -16.34 -18.58 41.32
CA LYS A 760 -17.56 -18.70 42.13
C LYS A 760 -18.88 -18.66 41.32
N PHE A 761 -19.86 -19.41 41.82
CA PHE A 761 -21.28 -19.36 41.46
C PHE A 761 -22.00 -18.13 42.04
N VAL A 762 -22.97 -17.59 41.30
CA VAL A 762 -24.15 -16.87 41.81
C VAL A 762 -25.36 -17.42 41.06
N GLU A 763 -26.37 -17.86 41.82
CA GLU A 763 -27.63 -18.44 41.36
C GLU A 763 -28.62 -17.39 40.84
N GLY A 764 -29.46 -17.79 39.89
CA GLY A 764 -30.65 -17.06 39.43
C GLY A 764 -31.46 -17.90 38.45
N SER A 765 -32.52 -18.53 38.94
CA SER A 765 -33.42 -19.46 38.23
C SER A 765 -34.42 -18.78 37.30
N SER A 766 -34.71 -19.38 36.13
CA SER A 766 -36.09 -19.55 35.59
C SER A 766 -36.15 -20.40 34.31
N SER A 767 -36.82 -21.56 34.43
CA SER A 767 -37.74 -22.23 33.48
C SER A 767 -37.48 -22.30 31.96
N GLY A 768 -37.33 -23.54 31.47
CA GLY A 768 -38.24 -24.18 30.50
C GLY A 768 -38.06 -23.93 28.99
N GLY A 769 -37.73 -24.98 28.23
CA GLY A 769 -37.95 -25.04 26.78
C GLY A 769 -36.91 -25.85 26.00
N GLN A 770 -37.20 -27.13 25.74
CA GLN A 770 -36.46 -27.94 24.76
C GLN A 770 -36.73 -27.40 23.33
N GLY A 771 -35.67 -27.10 22.59
CA GLY A 771 -35.69 -26.82 21.15
C GLY A 771 -34.26 -26.77 20.59
N PRO A 772 -33.99 -27.30 19.38
CA PRO A 772 -32.64 -27.37 18.84
C PRO A 772 -32.22 -25.99 18.32
N SER A 773 -31.00 -25.57 18.64
CA SER A 773 -30.38 -24.33 18.17
C SER A 773 -30.12 -24.33 16.66
N PRO A 774 -30.22 -23.17 15.98
CA PRO A 774 -30.06 -23.07 14.53
C PRO A 774 -28.58 -22.95 14.13
N LEU A 775 -28.20 -23.67 13.07
CA LEU A 775 -26.94 -23.48 12.36
C LEU A 775 -27.03 -22.25 11.43
N PRO A 776 -25.97 -21.43 11.29
CA PRO A 776 -25.95 -20.32 10.34
C PRO A 776 -25.81 -20.83 8.91
N ARG A 777 -26.69 -20.34 8.02
CA ARG A 777 -26.62 -20.55 6.56
C ARG A 777 -25.42 -19.82 5.99
N PHE A 778 -24.53 -20.53 5.30
CA PHE A 778 -23.51 -19.94 4.42
C PHE A 778 -23.96 -20.03 2.96
N ALA A 779 -23.70 -18.95 2.22
CA ALA A 779 -24.13 -18.73 0.85
C ALA A 779 -23.47 -19.71 -0.12
N VAL A 780 -24.29 -20.33 -0.96
CA VAL A 780 -23.86 -21.18 -2.07
C VAL A 780 -23.46 -20.26 -3.23
N SER A 781 -22.17 -20.15 -3.51
CA SER A 781 -21.69 -19.61 -4.79
C SER A 781 -21.95 -20.65 -5.87
N ARG A 782 -22.90 -20.36 -6.77
CA ARG A 782 -23.19 -21.20 -7.94
C ARG A 782 -22.13 -20.94 -9.01
N SER A 783 -21.20 -21.88 -9.19
CA SER A 783 -20.43 -21.99 -10.44
C SER A 783 -21.30 -22.69 -11.49
N GLY A 784 -21.77 -21.93 -12.47
CA GLY A 784 -22.35 -22.48 -13.70
C GLY A 784 -21.25 -22.92 -14.68
N PRO A 785 -21.55 -23.80 -15.65
CA PRO A 785 -20.56 -24.26 -16.61
C PRO A 785 -20.25 -23.17 -17.63
N ILE A 786 -18.98 -22.79 -17.75
CA ILE A 786 -18.46 -21.95 -18.83
C ILE A 786 -18.32 -22.84 -20.07
N LEU A 787 -19.25 -22.66 -21.02
CA LEU A 787 -19.15 -23.21 -22.38
C LEU A 787 -18.21 -22.30 -23.19
N TYR A 788 -17.11 -22.86 -23.68
CA TYR A 788 -16.25 -22.21 -24.67
C TYR A 788 -17.03 -21.93 -25.96
N LYS A 789 -17.00 -20.67 -26.42
CA LYS A 789 -17.00 -20.30 -27.83
C LYS A 789 -16.19 -19.04 -28.05
#